data_AF-A0A9D2R0S0-F1
#
_entry.id   AF-A0A9D2R0S0-F1
#
_cell.length_a   1.000
_cell.length_b   1.000
_cell.length_c   1.000
_cell.angle_alpha   90.00
_cell.angle_beta   90.00
_cell.angle_gamma   90.00
#
_symmetry.space_group_name_H-M   'P 1'
#
loop_
_entity.id
_entity.type
_entity.pdbx_description
1 polymer ?
#
loop_
_entity_poly.entity_id
_entity_poly.type
_entity_poly.pdbx_seq_one_letter_code
_entity_poly.pdbx_strand_id
1 'polypeptide(L)'
;MKKKLCRKTVCGWLALSMVVTGMGSGMLAFHTEETQAAETDTVRADIYPKPQSESYLSDEGMSLADEINIVLHGEQEEATLPKLQEMLTENGYTYSVGEYEEARSNIILSSSKDHCADCSGTESAALDHSEGYVLTSTDSENANGDVTIIGADADGAYYGVMTLRQMLQQKSADGKIAEVTVEDYPEIEFRGYIEGFYGYPWTHAERMSLMEDTAKYKMNTYIYAPKDDPYHRSDWKELYPDDKAQEIAELAQAGHDNNFNFCWTIHPGATLQFNDTDFQALIRKYEQLYDLGVRQFGVLFDDTNDWTNGAAQVEFINRIDDEFVKEKGDVRPLIVVAARYNSAWGPSVSYFRPYMADLHSDIQIMWTGAATMSNISREVYEWPKTWTGVDRDLAVWWNYPVNDYCDGRLLMAPLHNLSTDLDNVTGFFANPMQQADASKVALFSIADYTWNTDDFDYESSWERSIEELVPDAADAFKRFAEDVTFLSDDGGTSGPFLYNESWNSVELIDALNTAIAEGTDITAPAQAMLDKFIQIQADAAALAEIANANLREEINEHREAYASLGAAGENAVRALLAAEEGDLAAWVDYNTKAQDAFNDSNNHIITSLEDGGTKDNVAEVGSQHLKPAVTGILNEAKARINESAFEKFETELSDDSGSVDCTVSEDQGKYIVSDASVTLEPGEALTVALPKAVQIGSIVLETEQADSLAVETSLNSMEWTEAEASAENGVLSMDTQTAAAFIRFVNTAEEAVGLNISRLEVTPVYKASPSISTSLGTYENYVINNSLDGSMDTKFWSNAAPAPGSYIQVDLGKVMPLYDIKGYFDMSDCFSNGVVQISENGSQWTDLGAITYETVNGRYVTTNNAEGAMARYFRFTNSASQTNWIQLYEVEFNTTVASGDDVVIVTEASRGDDHAFVSDGDLSSAYAPGEAAEGDYLIYRTTRITDIGTLRILQDGSAVCNAAVSVKTADADGWKEIGVLDSALTEFEVNDKVLEIKLTFHDGNPAPVIYEIIPSSRGEEPDVEDPDIEDPDKPGDTTDPDEKPDPDKPGQDTPSDTDKPSGTKDPEGNADKAVQTGDSADMAGWLFAAVIAGAVLIMAAGKTRRSDF
;
A
#
# COMPACT_ATOMS: atom_id res chain seq x y z
N MET A 1 -35.70 -22.03 32.62
CA MET A 1 -36.81 -21.08 32.85
C MET A 1 -36.27 -19.64 32.67
N LYS A 2 -37.15 -18.62 32.71
CA LYS A 2 -36.83 -17.17 32.58
C LYS A 2 -35.65 -16.75 33.48
N LYS A 3 -34.79 -15.76 33.13
CA LYS A 3 -34.89 -14.69 32.11
C LYS A 3 -33.59 -14.51 31.30
N LYS A 4 -33.71 -14.03 30.05
CA LYS A 4 -32.72 -13.15 29.37
C LYS A 4 -33.25 -11.71 29.42
N LEU A 5 -32.37 -10.70 29.33
CA LEU A 5 -32.61 -9.50 28.51
C LEU A 5 -31.28 -8.81 28.14
N CYS A 6 -31.25 -8.10 27.01
CA CYS A 6 -30.04 -7.60 26.34
C CYS A 6 -29.65 -6.17 26.74
N ARG A 7 -28.42 -5.78 26.39
CA ARG A 7 -28.13 -4.49 25.72
C ARG A 7 -26.78 -4.51 24.95
N LYS A 8 -26.84 -4.69 23.64
CA LYS A 8 -25.93 -4.07 22.65
C LYS A 8 -26.76 -3.02 21.92
N THR A 9 -26.31 -1.77 21.79
CA THR A 9 -26.74 -0.84 20.71
C THR A 9 -25.94 0.46 20.71
N VAL A 10 -25.51 0.87 19.52
CA VAL A 10 -25.10 2.22 19.09
C VAL A 10 -24.00 2.95 19.90
N CYS A 11 -22.83 3.09 19.28
CA CYS A 11 -22.28 4.42 19.05
C CYS A 11 -22.20 4.63 17.54
N GLY A 12 -22.66 5.79 17.08
CA GLY A 12 -22.70 6.13 15.66
C GLY A 12 -23.05 7.60 15.50
N TRP A 13 -22.17 8.32 14.81
CA TRP A 13 -22.38 9.61 14.15
C TRP A 13 -23.21 10.66 14.90
N LEU A 14 -22.52 11.66 15.44
CA LEU A 14 -23.11 12.98 15.65
C LEU A 14 -22.12 14.10 15.27
N ALA A 15 -21.78 14.15 13.98
CA ALA A 15 -21.24 15.36 13.39
C ALA A 15 -22.27 16.49 13.55
N LEU A 16 -21.85 17.63 14.09
CA LEU A 16 -22.62 18.87 14.11
C LEU A 16 -21.69 20.00 13.67
N SER A 17 -22.06 20.69 12.60
CA SER A 17 -21.22 21.71 11.99
C SER A 17 -21.14 22.99 12.84
N MET A 18 -19.96 23.61 12.87
CA MET A 18 -19.82 25.04 13.08
C MET A 18 -19.09 25.66 11.90
N VAL A 19 -19.84 26.32 11.02
CA VAL A 19 -19.28 27.23 10.04
C VAL A 19 -18.84 28.50 10.77
N VAL A 20 -17.53 28.74 10.85
CA VAL A 20 -16.98 30.07 11.14
C VAL A 20 -15.86 30.34 10.14
N THR A 21 -16.08 31.34 9.27
CA THR A 21 -15.13 31.77 8.26
C THR A 21 -14.18 32.84 8.79
N GLY A 22 -12.91 32.75 8.39
CA GLY A 22 -12.10 33.92 8.06
C GLY A 22 -11.21 34.55 9.14
N MET A 23 -9.90 34.49 8.87
CA MET A 23 -8.86 35.50 9.17
C MET A 23 -8.52 35.85 10.63
N GLY A 24 -7.22 35.80 10.96
CA GLY A 24 -6.63 36.75 11.92
C GLY A 24 -5.57 36.18 12.87
N SER A 25 -4.30 36.52 12.63
CA SER A 25 -3.16 36.21 13.50
C SER A 25 -3.37 36.70 14.95
N GLY A 26 -3.06 35.87 15.96
CA GLY A 26 -3.15 36.31 17.36
C GLY A 26 -2.75 35.27 18.42
N MET A 27 -1.45 35.06 18.63
CA MET A 27 -0.93 34.27 19.75
C MET A 27 -1.23 34.99 21.10
N LEU A 28 -2.21 34.51 21.87
CA LEU A 28 -2.53 35.06 23.20
C LEU A 28 -3.19 34.00 24.09
N ALA A 29 -2.44 33.47 25.05
CA ALA A 29 -2.96 32.50 26.01
C ALA A 29 -3.90 33.16 27.03
N PHE A 30 -5.06 32.55 27.26
CA PHE A 30 -5.95 32.88 28.38
C PHE A 30 -6.07 31.66 29.30
N HIS A 31 -5.50 31.75 30.50
CA HIS A 31 -5.83 30.82 31.58
C HIS A 31 -7.29 31.04 32.03
N THR A 32 -8.08 29.98 32.00
CA THR A 32 -9.26 29.83 32.85
C THR A 32 -8.89 28.88 34.00
N GLU A 33 -8.88 29.40 35.23
CA GLU A 33 -8.72 28.58 36.45
C GLU A 33 -9.98 27.73 36.67
N GLU A 34 -10.11 26.60 35.98
CA GLU A 34 -10.97 25.53 36.48
C GLU A 34 -10.30 24.91 37.71
N THR A 35 -11.02 24.88 38.83
CA THR A 35 -10.53 24.26 40.05
C THR A 35 -10.70 22.75 39.94
N GLN A 36 -9.78 22.08 39.25
CA GLN A 36 -9.65 20.64 39.34
C GLN A 36 -9.57 20.25 40.82
N ALA A 37 -10.47 19.36 41.24
CA ALA A 37 -10.17 18.53 42.38
C ALA A 37 -8.99 17.64 41.95
N ALA A 38 -7.91 17.61 42.72
CA ALA A 38 -6.79 16.73 42.42
C ALA A 38 -7.30 15.29 42.42
N GLU A 39 -7.27 14.65 41.26
CA GLU A 39 -7.26 13.20 41.18
C GLU A 39 -5.93 12.76 41.83
N THR A 40 -6.02 11.83 42.77
CA THR A 40 -4.84 11.23 43.38
C THR A 40 -4.33 10.18 42.41
N ASP A 41 -3.22 10.47 41.72
CA ASP A 41 -2.62 9.55 40.76
C ASP A 41 -2.40 8.17 41.40
N THR A 42 -3.10 7.16 40.88
CA THR A 42 -3.06 5.79 41.40
C THR A 42 -1.72 5.16 41.08
N VAL A 43 -0.93 4.79 42.08
CA VAL A 43 0.40 4.21 41.86
C VAL A 43 0.27 2.76 41.40
N ARG A 44 0.81 2.45 40.22
CA ARG A 44 0.80 1.14 39.54
C ARG A 44 2.17 0.87 38.91
N ALA A 45 2.40 -0.36 38.46
CA ALA A 45 3.56 -0.72 37.66
C ALA A 45 3.07 -1.52 36.44
N ASP A 46 3.44 -1.09 35.24
CA ASP A 46 3.18 -1.80 34.00
C ASP A 46 4.34 -2.78 33.74
N ILE A 47 4.15 -4.05 34.11
CA ILE A 47 5.21 -5.06 34.12
C ILE A 47 5.19 -5.86 32.81
N TYR A 48 6.38 -6.11 32.24
CA TYR A 48 6.60 -6.90 31.03
C TYR A 48 7.81 -7.85 31.20
N PRO A 49 7.72 -9.16 30.91
CA PRO A 49 6.53 -9.91 30.52
C PRO A 49 5.37 -9.82 31.51
N LYS A 50 4.14 -9.82 30.98
CA LYS A 50 2.89 -9.71 31.74
C LYS A 50 2.78 -10.81 32.81
N PRO A 51 2.78 -10.47 34.12
CA PRO A 51 2.79 -11.49 35.17
C PRO A 51 1.54 -12.37 35.19
N GLN A 52 1.69 -13.61 35.65
CA GLN A 52 0.57 -14.56 35.83
C GLN A 52 -0.48 -14.05 36.84
N SER A 53 -0.11 -13.18 37.78
CA SER A 53 -1.05 -12.49 38.68
C SER A 53 -0.47 -11.22 39.29
N GLU A 54 -1.23 -10.12 39.25
CA GLU A 54 -0.99 -8.89 40.01
C GLU A 54 -2.15 -8.60 40.97
N SER A 55 -1.83 -8.25 42.23
CA SER A 55 -2.80 -7.86 43.26
C SER A 55 -2.31 -6.63 44.02
N TYR A 56 -2.79 -5.46 43.58
CA TYR A 56 -2.49 -4.17 44.21
C TYR A 56 -3.13 -4.07 45.60
N LEU A 57 -2.31 -3.68 46.59
CA LEU A 57 -2.68 -3.60 48.00
C LEU A 57 -3.18 -2.19 48.38
N SER A 58 -2.73 -1.17 47.64
CA SER A 58 -3.10 0.23 47.82
C SER A 58 -3.18 0.99 46.50
N ASP A 59 -3.93 2.09 46.48
CA ASP A 59 -3.95 3.07 45.39
C ASP A 59 -2.90 4.17 45.60
N GLU A 60 -2.47 4.42 46.85
CA GLU A 60 -1.52 5.48 47.18
C GLU A 60 -0.05 5.12 46.90
N GLY A 61 0.29 3.83 46.79
CA GLY A 61 1.67 3.34 46.70
C GLY A 61 2.48 3.52 48.00
N MET A 62 3.60 2.81 48.08
CA MET A 62 4.49 2.77 49.25
C MET A 62 5.83 3.49 49.00
N SER A 63 6.53 3.86 50.08
CA SER A 63 7.87 4.47 50.03
C SER A 63 8.95 3.51 50.53
N LEU A 64 10.19 3.71 50.07
CA LEU A 64 11.40 3.10 50.62
C LEU A 64 12.33 4.20 51.17
N ALA A 65 13.14 3.87 52.16
CA ALA A 65 14.12 4.79 52.76
C ALA A 65 15.47 4.77 52.02
N ASP A 66 16.24 5.86 52.15
CA ASP A 66 17.54 6.08 51.48
C ASP A 66 18.60 4.96 51.70
N GLU A 67 18.48 4.14 52.75
CA GLU A 67 19.46 3.10 53.13
C GLU A 67 18.83 1.70 53.30
N ILE A 68 18.66 1.01 52.17
CA ILE A 68 18.07 -0.33 52.05
C ILE A 68 18.90 -1.41 52.77
N ASN A 69 18.22 -2.32 53.47
CA ASN A 69 18.81 -3.52 54.04
C ASN A 69 18.51 -4.74 53.17
N ILE A 70 19.52 -5.40 52.60
CA ILE A 70 19.35 -6.59 51.77
C ILE A 70 19.53 -7.83 52.66
N VAL A 71 18.50 -8.68 52.73
CA VAL A 71 18.48 -9.93 53.50
C VAL A 71 18.44 -11.10 52.51
N LEU A 72 19.32 -12.09 52.69
CA LEU A 72 19.50 -13.20 51.75
C LEU A 72 19.25 -14.56 52.43
N HIS A 73 18.31 -15.34 51.89
CA HIS A 73 17.92 -16.65 52.39
C HIS A 73 18.13 -17.73 51.31
N GLY A 74 19.09 -18.64 51.56
CA GLY A 74 19.53 -19.65 50.60
C GLY A 74 20.59 -19.15 49.62
N GLU A 75 21.16 -20.08 48.85
CA GLU A 75 22.09 -19.77 47.76
C GLU A 75 21.31 -19.12 46.59
N GLN A 76 21.91 -18.16 45.90
CA GLN A 76 21.30 -17.38 44.81
C GLN A 76 22.18 -17.51 43.56
N GLU A 77 21.64 -17.26 42.37
CA GLU A 77 22.46 -17.15 41.15
C GLU A 77 23.46 -15.99 41.23
N GLU A 78 24.59 -16.14 40.52
CA GLU A 78 25.72 -15.20 40.62
C GLU A 78 25.34 -13.77 40.21
N ALA A 79 24.41 -13.62 39.26
CA ALA A 79 23.87 -12.34 38.82
C ALA A 79 22.95 -11.63 39.82
N THR A 80 22.21 -12.36 40.68
CA THR A 80 21.06 -11.82 41.44
C THR A 80 21.45 -10.68 42.38
N LEU A 81 22.53 -10.86 43.15
CA LEU A 81 22.98 -9.82 44.09
C LEU A 81 23.63 -8.62 43.37
N PRO A 82 24.52 -8.80 42.36
CA PRO A 82 24.96 -7.72 41.48
C PRO A 82 23.82 -6.92 40.85
N LYS A 83 22.80 -7.58 40.27
CA LYS A 83 21.69 -6.91 39.56
C LYS A 83 20.81 -6.09 40.50
N LEU A 84 20.54 -6.60 41.70
CA LEU A 84 19.89 -5.85 42.78
C LEU A 84 20.70 -4.60 43.17
N GLN A 85 22.03 -4.71 43.26
CA GLN A 85 22.90 -3.59 43.64
C GLN A 85 23.06 -2.53 42.54
N GLU A 86 23.16 -2.95 41.28
CA GLU A 86 23.10 -2.12 40.07
C GLU A 86 21.83 -1.25 40.10
N MET A 87 20.67 -1.91 40.10
CA MET A 87 19.33 -1.31 40.13
C MET A 87 19.12 -0.33 41.30
N LEU A 88 19.54 -0.68 42.51
CA LEU A 88 19.42 0.21 43.68
C LEU A 88 20.28 1.47 43.52
N THR A 89 21.50 1.33 42.96
CA THR A 89 22.42 2.44 42.71
C THR A 89 21.87 3.39 41.64
N GLU A 90 21.35 2.85 40.53
CA GLU A 90 20.67 3.63 39.48
C GLU A 90 19.50 4.44 40.04
N ASN A 91 18.76 3.84 40.99
CA ASN A 91 17.60 4.44 41.62
C ASN A 91 17.90 5.42 42.76
N GLY A 92 19.19 5.62 43.08
CA GLY A 92 19.66 6.58 44.09
C GLY A 92 19.71 6.06 45.52
N TYR A 93 19.42 4.78 45.75
CA TYR A 93 19.47 4.17 47.08
C TYR A 93 20.89 3.78 47.48
N THR A 94 21.18 3.89 48.78
CA THR A 94 22.31 3.23 49.41
C THR A 94 21.87 1.90 50.02
N TYR A 95 22.78 0.93 50.18
CA TYR A 95 22.41 -0.41 50.63
C TYR A 95 23.48 -1.08 51.51
N SER A 96 23.03 -2.05 52.32
CA SER A 96 23.88 -2.96 53.10
C SER A 96 23.29 -4.36 53.11
N VAL A 97 24.12 -5.41 53.03
CA VAL A 97 23.66 -6.80 53.23
C VAL A 97 23.70 -7.16 54.72
N GLY A 98 22.63 -7.75 55.26
CA GLY A 98 22.48 -8.00 56.70
C GLY A 98 21.35 -8.97 57.08
N GLU A 99 21.05 -9.00 58.38
CA GLU A 99 19.86 -9.64 58.97
C GLU A 99 18.68 -8.64 58.93
N TYR A 100 17.42 -9.08 59.05
CA TYR A 100 16.24 -8.20 59.03
C TYR A 100 16.25 -7.11 60.12
N GLU A 101 15.91 -5.86 59.75
CA GLU A 101 15.83 -4.70 60.66
C GLU A 101 14.50 -3.92 60.50
N GLU A 102 13.61 -4.03 61.49
CA GLU A 102 12.30 -3.32 61.62
C GLU A 102 12.39 -1.78 61.49
N ALA A 103 13.58 -1.20 61.69
CA ALA A 103 13.82 0.24 61.65
C ALA A 103 14.34 0.76 60.30
N ARG A 104 14.32 -0.08 59.26
CA ARG A 104 14.82 0.19 57.90
C ARG A 104 13.85 -0.41 56.87
N SER A 105 14.05 -0.07 55.60
CA SER A 105 13.43 -0.79 54.49
C SER A 105 14.23 -2.05 54.17
N ASN A 106 13.59 -3.22 54.13
CA ASN A 106 14.26 -4.48 53.86
C ASN A 106 13.88 -4.99 52.46
N ILE A 107 14.87 -5.45 51.69
CA ILE A 107 14.66 -6.28 50.50
C ILE A 107 15.09 -7.70 50.88
N ILE A 108 14.12 -8.60 51.01
CA ILE A 108 14.31 -9.98 51.44
C ILE A 108 14.27 -10.88 50.20
N LEU A 109 15.39 -11.50 49.84
CA LEU A 109 15.45 -12.50 48.77
C LEU A 109 15.52 -13.90 49.36
N SER A 110 14.66 -14.81 48.89
CA SER A 110 14.62 -16.21 49.31
C SER A 110 14.56 -17.12 48.09
N SER A 111 15.57 -17.97 47.87
CA SER A 111 15.62 -18.88 46.70
C SER A 111 14.81 -20.17 46.85
N SER A 112 13.99 -20.24 47.91
CA SER A 112 12.95 -21.24 48.09
C SER A 112 11.98 -20.78 49.19
N LYS A 113 10.74 -21.29 49.17
CA LYS A 113 9.80 -21.16 50.30
C LYS A 113 10.30 -21.82 51.58
N ASP A 114 11.09 -22.90 51.47
CA ASP A 114 11.71 -23.57 52.63
C ASP A 114 12.83 -22.73 53.30
N HIS A 115 13.34 -21.70 52.61
CA HIS A 115 14.40 -20.82 53.15
C HIS A 115 13.87 -19.65 53.99
N CYS A 116 12.58 -19.27 53.89
CA CYS A 116 11.97 -18.23 54.71
C CYS A 116 10.68 -18.70 55.42
N ALA A 117 10.84 -19.39 56.55
CA ALA A 117 9.74 -19.99 57.30
C ALA A 117 8.74 -18.99 57.96
N ASP A 118 9.09 -17.70 58.04
CA ASP A 118 8.27 -16.63 58.62
C ASP A 118 7.81 -15.59 57.55
N CYS A 119 8.09 -15.80 56.26
CA CYS A 119 7.63 -14.91 55.17
C CYS A 119 6.15 -15.13 54.81
N SER A 120 5.47 -14.05 54.38
CA SER A 120 4.18 -14.13 53.69
C SER A 120 4.32 -14.61 52.23
N GLY A 121 3.24 -15.14 51.63
CA GLY A 121 3.19 -15.52 50.21
C GLY A 121 3.62 -16.96 49.87
N THR A 122 4.13 -17.72 50.85
CA THR A 122 4.66 -19.09 50.65
C THR A 122 3.61 -20.16 50.25
N GLU A 123 2.32 -19.82 50.19
CA GLU A 123 1.22 -20.72 49.79
C GLU A 123 0.80 -20.54 48.31
N SER A 124 1.48 -19.68 47.53
CA SER A 124 1.22 -19.48 46.10
C SER A 124 1.52 -20.73 45.24
N ALA A 125 0.72 -20.94 44.19
CA ALA A 125 0.94 -21.96 43.17
C ALA A 125 2.15 -21.63 42.26
N ALA A 126 2.53 -20.36 42.11
CA ALA A 126 3.72 -19.96 41.34
C ALA A 126 5.00 -20.62 41.87
N LEU A 127 5.05 -20.88 43.18
CA LEU A 127 6.17 -21.53 43.86
C LEU A 127 6.21 -23.06 43.69
N ASP A 128 5.32 -23.64 42.87
CA ASP A 128 5.38 -25.04 42.43
C ASP A 128 5.84 -25.19 40.96
N HIS A 129 6.14 -24.08 40.27
CA HIS A 129 6.71 -24.02 38.91
C HIS A 129 8.21 -23.68 38.98
N SER A 130 9.02 -24.15 38.01
CA SER A 130 10.43 -23.73 37.90
C SER A 130 10.52 -22.28 37.42
N GLU A 131 11.58 -21.55 37.79
CA GLU A 131 11.75 -20.12 37.52
C GLU A 131 10.63 -19.22 38.09
N GLY A 132 9.66 -19.78 38.84
CA GLY A 132 8.54 -19.08 39.43
C GLY A 132 8.89 -18.33 40.71
N TYR A 133 8.16 -17.25 41.02
CA TYR A 133 8.38 -16.45 42.21
C TYR A 133 7.09 -15.77 42.73
N VAL A 134 7.17 -15.27 43.96
CA VAL A 134 6.23 -14.33 44.56
C VAL A 134 7.01 -13.09 45.00
N LEU A 135 6.64 -11.93 44.46
CA LEU A 135 7.07 -10.62 44.95
C LEU A 135 5.95 -10.04 45.80
N THR A 136 6.26 -9.43 46.93
CA THR A 136 5.31 -8.60 47.69
C THR A 136 6.01 -7.35 48.19
N SER A 137 5.43 -6.21 47.87
CA SER A 137 5.88 -4.88 48.28
C SER A 137 4.78 -4.29 49.18
N THR A 138 5.10 -3.97 50.44
CA THR A 138 4.14 -3.37 51.38
C THR A 138 4.80 -2.54 52.48
N ASP A 139 4.11 -1.49 52.94
CA ASP A 139 4.47 -0.76 54.18
C ASP A 139 3.52 -1.05 55.36
N SER A 140 2.58 -1.99 55.18
CA SER A 140 1.50 -2.29 56.13
C SER A 140 1.97 -2.94 57.45
N GLU A 141 3.04 -3.75 57.43
CA GLU A 141 3.68 -4.30 58.64
C GLU A 141 4.90 -3.47 59.08
N ASN A 142 5.66 -2.93 58.12
CA ASN A 142 6.81 -2.05 58.36
C ASN A 142 6.61 -0.71 57.65
N ALA A 143 6.35 0.36 58.40
CA ALA A 143 6.11 1.71 57.87
C ALA A 143 7.32 2.40 57.20
N ASN A 144 8.46 1.70 57.06
CA ASN A 144 9.58 2.10 56.21
C ASN A 144 9.53 1.43 54.81
N GLY A 145 8.58 0.52 54.58
CA GLY A 145 8.44 -0.28 53.36
C GLY A 145 9.37 -1.49 53.30
N ASP A 146 8.81 -2.70 53.20
CA ASP A 146 9.55 -3.94 52.93
C ASP A 146 9.16 -4.50 51.56
N VAL A 147 10.13 -5.12 50.87
CA VAL A 147 9.91 -5.91 49.66
C VAL A 147 10.43 -7.33 49.89
N THR A 148 9.58 -8.33 49.71
CA THR A 148 9.92 -9.74 49.84
C THR A 148 9.80 -10.42 48.48
N ILE A 149 10.84 -11.14 48.07
CA ILE A 149 10.90 -11.96 46.85
C ILE A 149 11.22 -13.39 47.27
N ILE A 150 10.32 -14.32 46.94
CA ILE A 150 10.47 -15.75 47.18
C ILE A 150 10.46 -16.45 45.82
N GLY A 151 11.56 -17.06 45.41
CA GLY A 151 11.60 -17.97 44.27
C GLY A 151 11.13 -19.38 44.66
N ALA A 152 10.70 -20.16 43.68
CA ALA A 152 10.66 -21.61 43.76
C ALA A 152 12.10 -22.19 43.84
N ASP A 153 12.98 -21.59 43.03
CA ASP A 153 14.41 -21.85 42.86
C ASP A 153 15.19 -20.51 42.82
N ALA A 154 16.49 -20.57 42.51
CA ALA A 154 17.36 -19.40 42.45
C ALA A 154 17.16 -18.56 41.17
N ASP A 155 16.81 -19.19 40.04
CA ASP A 155 16.41 -18.53 38.79
C ASP A 155 15.14 -17.67 39.02
N GLY A 156 14.12 -18.20 39.71
CA GLY A 156 12.92 -17.44 40.08
C GLY A 156 13.20 -16.25 40.99
N ALA A 157 14.12 -16.39 41.95
CA ALA A 157 14.56 -15.27 42.78
C ALA A 157 15.27 -14.17 41.96
N TYR A 158 15.95 -14.51 40.86
CA TYR A 158 16.49 -13.54 39.90
C TYR A 158 15.37 -12.79 39.17
N TYR A 159 14.39 -13.49 38.58
CA TYR A 159 13.30 -12.83 37.84
C TYR A 159 12.42 -11.94 38.72
N GLY A 160 12.24 -12.27 40.01
CA GLY A 160 11.61 -11.38 40.97
C GLY A 160 12.36 -10.06 41.18
N VAL A 161 13.70 -10.08 41.14
CA VAL A 161 14.52 -8.85 41.16
C VAL A 161 14.37 -8.06 39.85
N MET A 162 14.23 -8.74 38.71
CA MET A 162 14.01 -8.06 37.42
C MET A 162 12.65 -7.37 37.34
N THR A 163 11.60 -7.97 37.90
CA THR A 163 10.29 -7.31 38.05
C THR A 163 10.37 -6.11 39.01
N LEU A 164 11.13 -6.21 40.11
CA LEU A 164 11.39 -5.07 41.00
C LEU A 164 12.12 -3.92 40.28
N ARG A 165 12.93 -4.20 39.25
CA ARG A 165 13.60 -3.15 38.43
C ARG A 165 12.59 -2.26 37.73
N GLN A 166 11.58 -2.87 37.10
CA GLN A 166 10.53 -2.17 36.37
C GLN A 166 9.67 -1.33 37.34
N MET A 167 9.30 -1.90 38.49
CA MET A 167 8.60 -1.18 39.56
C MET A 167 9.39 0.04 40.08
N LEU A 168 10.72 -0.05 40.15
CA LEU A 168 11.58 1.06 40.59
C LEU A 168 11.84 2.10 39.49
N GLN A 169 11.87 1.70 38.23
CA GLN A 169 11.93 2.61 37.08
C GLN A 169 10.65 3.45 36.97
N GLN A 170 9.49 2.89 37.32
CA GLN A 170 8.17 3.51 37.22
C GLN A 170 7.71 4.23 38.51
N LYS A 171 8.63 4.81 39.29
CA LYS A 171 8.29 5.58 40.50
C LYS A 171 7.38 6.78 40.19
N SER A 172 6.46 7.06 41.09
CA SER A 172 5.65 8.28 41.07
C SER A 172 6.50 9.55 41.18
N ALA A 173 5.90 10.72 40.87
CA ALA A 173 6.56 12.01 40.98
C ALA A 173 6.99 12.39 42.42
N ASP A 174 6.40 11.77 43.46
CA ASP A 174 6.82 11.88 44.87
C ASP A 174 7.74 10.73 45.34
N GLY A 175 8.15 9.83 44.43
CA GLY A 175 9.19 8.81 44.65
C GLY A 175 8.70 7.45 45.13
N LYS A 176 7.38 7.22 45.15
CA LYS A 176 6.76 5.96 45.59
C LYS A 176 6.85 4.87 44.52
N ILE A 177 6.81 3.62 44.96
CA ILE A 177 6.58 2.45 44.11
C ILE A 177 5.17 1.90 44.31
N ALA A 178 4.72 1.07 43.36
CA ALA A 178 3.51 0.27 43.51
C ALA A 178 3.54 -0.55 44.81
N GLU A 179 2.40 -0.60 45.52
CA GLU A 179 2.19 -1.53 46.63
C GLU A 179 1.39 -2.72 46.11
N VAL A 180 2.06 -3.85 45.89
CA VAL A 180 1.55 -4.97 45.09
C VAL A 180 2.13 -6.32 45.54
N THR A 181 1.30 -7.35 45.51
CA THR A 181 1.72 -8.75 45.45
C THR A 181 1.65 -9.21 44.00
N VAL A 182 2.75 -9.77 43.50
CA VAL A 182 2.87 -10.39 42.17
C VAL A 182 3.18 -11.87 42.37
N GLU A 183 2.39 -12.75 41.78
CA GLU A 183 2.61 -14.21 41.77
C GLU A 183 2.84 -14.63 40.32
N ASP A 184 4.04 -15.14 39.99
CA ASP A 184 4.50 -15.17 38.59
C ASP A 184 5.42 -16.36 38.25
N TYR A 185 5.37 -16.84 37.01
CA TYR A 185 6.20 -17.92 36.48
C TYR A 185 6.15 -17.93 34.94
N PRO A 186 7.16 -18.48 34.25
CA PRO A 186 7.08 -18.71 32.81
C PRO A 186 6.28 -19.96 32.47
N GLU A 187 5.51 -19.90 31.38
CA GLU A 187 4.87 -21.07 30.78
C GLU A 187 5.83 -21.92 29.93
N ILE A 188 6.85 -21.30 29.32
CA ILE A 188 7.86 -21.99 28.49
C ILE A 188 9.24 -21.89 29.15
N GLU A 189 9.87 -23.04 29.43
CA GLU A 189 11.13 -23.14 30.21
C GLU A 189 12.34 -22.50 29.52
N PHE A 190 12.57 -22.78 28.22
CA PHE A 190 13.68 -22.18 27.47
C PHE A 190 13.15 -21.08 26.55
N ARG A 191 13.60 -19.83 26.75
CA ARG A 191 13.09 -18.63 26.05
C ARG A 191 14.23 -17.82 25.46
N GLY A 192 14.14 -17.51 24.16
CA GLY A 192 15.02 -16.51 23.58
C GLY A 192 15.14 -16.59 22.06
N TYR A 193 16.38 -16.65 21.57
CA TYR A 193 16.66 -16.53 20.14
C TYR A 193 17.87 -17.34 19.66
N ILE A 194 17.90 -17.58 18.35
CA ILE A 194 18.98 -18.23 17.62
C ILE A 194 19.50 -17.26 16.56
N GLU A 195 20.82 -17.04 16.53
CA GLU A 195 21.47 -16.35 15.39
C GLU A 195 21.63 -17.38 14.26
N GLY A 196 20.52 -17.75 13.63
CA GLY A 196 20.42 -18.90 12.72
C GLY A 196 20.27 -18.54 11.24
N PHE A 197 20.16 -17.25 10.94
CA PHE A 197 19.99 -16.69 9.60
C PHE A 197 21.26 -16.82 8.73
N TYR A 198 21.05 -16.67 7.42
CA TYR A 198 22.11 -16.39 6.44
C TYR A 198 22.33 -14.89 6.30
N GLY A 199 23.55 -14.47 5.96
CA GLY A 199 23.90 -13.07 5.76
C GLY A 199 25.03 -12.59 6.66
N TYR A 200 25.15 -11.28 6.87
CA TYR A 200 26.19 -10.72 7.73
C TYR A 200 25.93 -11.09 9.19
N PRO A 201 26.81 -11.86 9.86
CA PRO A 201 26.63 -12.20 11.28
C PRO A 201 26.77 -10.96 12.15
N TRP A 202 26.05 -10.92 13.28
CA TRP A 202 26.10 -9.78 14.20
C TRP A 202 27.53 -9.52 14.69
N THR A 203 27.85 -8.24 14.91
CA THR A 203 29.08 -7.88 15.60
C THR A 203 29.03 -8.36 17.06
N HIS A 204 30.19 -8.49 17.68
CA HIS A 204 30.27 -8.85 19.10
C HIS A 204 29.53 -7.82 20.00
N ALA A 205 29.50 -6.54 19.63
CA ALA A 205 28.79 -5.51 20.38
C ALA A 205 27.26 -5.69 20.34
N GLU A 206 26.71 -6.00 19.16
CA GLU A 206 25.27 -6.26 18.98
C GLU A 206 24.82 -7.52 19.73
N ARG A 207 25.62 -8.61 19.67
CA ARG A 207 25.36 -9.82 20.47
C ARG A 207 25.29 -9.53 21.97
N MET A 208 26.25 -8.75 22.49
CA MET A 208 26.29 -8.35 23.90
C MET A 208 25.09 -7.49 24.29
N SER A 209 24.71 -6.52 23.45
CA SER A 209 23.51 -5.69 23.66
C SER A 209 22.23 -6.50 23.62
N LEU A 210 22.06 -7.42 22.67
CA LEU A 210 20.88 -8.29 22.58
C LEU A 210 20.74 -9.18 23.82
N MET A 211 21.84 -9.75 24.35
CA MET A 211 21.81 -10.51 25.59
C MET A 211 21.41 -9.64 26.79
N GLU A 212 22.01 -8.45 26.94
CA GLU A 212 21.69 -7.54 28.05
C GLU A 212 20.24 -7.04 27.97
N ASP A 213 19.77 -6.64 26.78
CA ASP A 213 18.44 -6.07 26.59
C ASP A 213 17.33 -7.10 26.74
N THR A 214 17.49 -8.32 26.20
CA THR A 214 16.45 -9.36 26.32
C THR A 214 16.40 -9.99 27.72
N ALA A 215 17.52 -10.04 28.45
CA ALA A 215 17.53 -10.47 29.86
C ALA A 215 16.69 -9.56 30.78
N LYS A 216 16.50 -8.28 30.42
CA LYS A 216 15.60 -7.34 31.14
C LYS A 216 14.15 -7.83 31.13
N TYR A 217 13.78 -8.60 30.11
CA TYR A 217 12.44 -9.15 29.88
C TYR A 217 12.37 -10.67 30.09
N LYS A 218 13.25 -11.23 30.97
CA LYS A 218 13.18 -12.62 31.44
C LYS A 218 13.38 -13.70 30.35
N MET A 219 13.88 -13.36 29.15
CA MET A 219 14.51 -14.36 28.26
C MET A 219 15.72 -14.98 28.96
N ASN A 220 16.05 -16.23 28.63
CA ASN A 220 17.09 -16.99 29.32
C ASN A 220 18.05 -17.78 28.40
N THR A 221 17.94 -17.69 27.07
CA THR A 221 18.77 -18.48 26.14
C THR A 221 19.12 -17.74 24.84
N TYR A 222 20.40 -17.69 24.49
CA TYR A 222 20.89 -17.28 23.15
C TYR A 222 21.67 -18.43 22.54
N ILE A 223 21.23 -18.85 21.35
CA ILE A 223 21.83 -19.92 20.58
C ILE A 223 22.76 -19.33 19.52
N TYR A 224 24.07 -19.43 19.74
CA TYR A 224 25.11 -19.06 18.78
C TYR A 224 25.14 -20.11 17.66
N ALA A 225 24.63 -19.74 16.47
CA ALA A 225 24.56 -20.59 15.27
C ALA A 225 24.90 -19.88 13.92
N PRO A 226 25.74 -18.81 13.87
CA PRO A 226 25.91 -18.01 12.66
C PRO A 226 26.46 -18.84 11.51
N LYS A 227 25.71 -18.90 10.40
CA LYS A 227 25.95 -19.77 9.24
C LYS A 227 27.30 -19.57 8.54
N ASP A 228 27.89 -18.38 8.72
CA ASP A 228 29.15 -17.95 8.12
C ASP A 228 30.37 -18.03 9.06
N ASP A 229 30.22 -18.48 10.31
CA ASP A 229 31.38 -18.79 11.16
C ASP A 229 32.01 -20.15 10.74
N PRO A 230 33.21 -20.17 10.15
CA PRO A 230 33.85 -21.40 9.71
C PRO A 230 34.17 -22.33 10.89
N TYR A 231 34.43 -21.78 12.08
CA TYR A 231 34.75 -22.55 13.27
C TYR A 231 33.51 -23.18 13.93
N HIS A 232 32.30 -22.75 13.54
CA HIS A 232 31.02 -23.39 13.83
C HIS A 232 30.66 -24.46 12.77
N ARG A 233 30.89 -24.16 11.48
CA ARG A 233 30.37 -24.92 10.32
C ARG A 233 31.42 -25.66 9.48
N SER A 234 32.23 -24.96 8.66
CA SER A 234 33.11 -25.63 7.67
C SER A 234 34.32 -26.33 8.28
N ASP A 235 35.01 -25.64 9.19
CA ASP A 235 36.26 -26.01 9.84
C ASP A 235 36.04 -26.35 11.32
N TRP A 236 34.84 -26.82 11.67
CA TRP A 236 34.38 -27.13 13.04
C TRP A 236 35.33 -28.01 13.87
N LYS A 237 36.20 -28.79 13.21
CA LYS A 237 37.19 -29.70 13.80
C LYS A 237 38.41 -28.97 14.37
N GLU A 238 38.60 -27.70 13.99
CA GLU A 238 39.66 -26.82 14.47
C GLU A 238 39.18 -25.97 15.67
N LEU A 239 40.11 -25.64 16.55
CA LEU A 239 39.87 -24.79 17.72
C LEU A 239 39.75 -23.32 17.29
N TYR A 240 39.01 -22.51 18.06
CA TYR A 240 39.02 -21.06 17.85
C TYR A 240 40.42 -20.48 18.14
N PRO A 241 40.91 -19.52 17.34
CA PRO A 241 42.14 -18.77 17.63
C PRO A 241 41.95 -17.87 18.86
N ASP A 242 43.06 -17.49 19.51
CA ASP A 242 43.07 -16.78 20.80
C ASP A 242 42.18 -15.50 20.84
N ASP A 243 42.05 -14.78 19.72
CA ASP A 243 41.22 -13.58 19.59
C ASP A 243 39.71 -13.90 19.53
N LYS A 244 39.31 -14.89 18.72
CA LYS A 244 37.91 -15.34 18.68
C LYS A 244 37.51 -16.18 19.90
N ALA A 245 38.46 -16.85 20.55
CA ALA A 245 38.25 -17.48 21.85
C ALA A 245 37.92 -16.43 22.93
N GLN A 246 38.56 -15.25 22.89
CA GLN A 246 38.26 -14.15 23.82
C GLN A 246 36.84 -13.60 23.61
N GLU A 247 36.41 -13.36 22.36
CA GLU A 247 35.03 -12.91 22.06
C GLU A 247 33.97 -13.91 22.57
N ILE A 248 34.25 -15.22 22.50
CA ILE A 248 33.36 -16.26 23.05
C ILE A 248 33.37 -16.28 24.59
N ALA A 249 34.51 -16.04 25.24
CA ALA A 249 34.56 -15.93 26.71
C ALA A 249 33.82 -14.68 27.22
N GLU A 250 33.86 -13.59 26.46
CA GLU A 250 33.14 -12.36 26.77
C GLU A 250 31.62 -12.55 26.64
N LEU A 251 31.15 -13.26 25.61
CA LEU A 251 29.73 -13.69 25.50
C LEU A 251 29.31 -14.66 26.61
N ALA A 252 30.16 -15.63 26.98
CA ALA A 252 29.88 -16.55 28.07
C ALA A 252 29.77 -15.81 29.42
N GLN A 253 30.66 -14.85 29.71
CA GLN A 253 30.59 -14.03 30.91
C GLN A 253 29.34 -13.13 30.92
N ALA A 254 28.97 -12.52 29.78
CA ALA A 254 27.73 -11.74 29.67
C ALA A 254 26.47 -12.58 29.95
N GLY A 255 26.52 -13.88 29.64
CA GLY A 255 25.52 -14.85 30.05
C GLY A 255 25.42 -14.98 31.57
N HIS A 256 26.54 -15.31 32.23
CA HIS A 256 26.60 -15.43 33.69
C HIS A 256 26.22 -14.13 34.43
N ASP A 257 26.62 -12.96 33.90
CA ASP A 257 26.34 -11.63 34.48
C ASP A 257 24.86 -11.22 34.42
N ASN A 258 24.04 -11.88 33.58
CA ASN A 258 22.62 -11.57 33.36
C ASN A 258 21.68 -12.79 33.55
N ASN A 259 22.17 -13.86 34.18
CA ASN A 259 21.49 -15.15 34.36
C ASN A 259 20.92 -15.75 33.06
N PHE A 260 21.75 -15.83 32.03
CA PHE A 260 21.33 -16.07 30.65
C PHE A 260 22.20 -17.14 29.97
N ASN A 261 21.58 -18.21 29.46
CA ASN A 261 22.29 -19.34 28.87
C ASN A 261 22.88 -18.95 27.50
N PHE A 262 24.18 -18.68 27.46
CA PHE A 262 24.94 -18.65 26.21
C PHE A 262 25.17 -20.10 25.72
N CYS A 263 24.40 -20.50 24.70
CA CYS A 263 24.44 -21.82 24.10
C CYS A 263 25.29 -21.82 22.83
N TRP A 264 26.49 -22.42 22.88
CA TRP A 264 27.33 -22.56 21.69
C TRP A 264 27.01 -23.85 20.92
N THR A 265 26.66 -23.71 19.65
CA THR A 265 26.29 -24.86 18.81
C THR A 265 27.36 -25.22 17.78
N ILE A 266 27.33 -26.46 17.30
CA ILE A 266 28.21 -26.95 16.22
C ILE A 266 27.37 -27.43 15.03
N HIS A 267 27.82 -27.14 13.81
CA HIS A 267 27.18 -27.56 12.56
C HIS A 267 28.10 -28.52 11.78
N PRO A 268 28.24 -29.78 12.22
CA PRO A 268 29.31 -30.65 11.75
C PRO A 268 29.01 -31.34 10.41
N GLY A 269 27.76 -31.27 9.95
CA GLY A 269 27.19 -32.14 8.90
C GLY A 269 27.86 -32.02 7.53
N ALA A 270 28.57 -30.91 7.25
CA ALA A 270 29.34 -30.75 6.03
C ALA A 270 30.53 -31.73 5.90
N THR A 271 31.12 -32.17 7.02
CA THR A 271 32.34 -33.02 7.01
C THR A 271 32.36 -34.16 8.04
N LEU A 272 31.26 -34.39 8.77
CA LEU A 272 31.14 -35.47 9.76
C LEU A 272 31.13 -36.86 9.12
N GLN A 273 31.84 -37.81 9.74
CA GLN A 273 31.95 -39.21 9.28
C GLN A 273 31.64 -40.22 10.40
N PHE A 274 30.92 -39.82 11.45
CA PHE A 274 30.45 -40.68 12.57
C PHE A 274 31.51 -41.66 13.10
N ASN A 275 32.72 -41.17 13.37
CA ASN A 275 33.85 -41.98 13.86
C ASN A 275 34.60 -41.31 15.02
N ASP A 276 35.40 -42.09 15.75
CA ASP A 276 36.11 -41.62 16.94
C ASP A 276 37.07 -40.43 16.70
N THR A 277 37.61 -40.26 15.48
CA THR A 277 38.50 -39.11 15.18
C THR A 277 37.72 -37.80 15.13
N ASP A 278 36.54 -37.84 14.52
CA ASP A 278 35.62 -36.71 14.43
C ASP A 278 34.97 -36.42 15.79
N PHE A 279 34.53 -37.45 16.51
CA PHE A 279 34.00 -37.31 17.87
C PHE A 279 35.04 -36.70 18.81
N GLN A 280 36.29 -37.19 18.78
CA GLN A 280 37.37 -36.61 19.59
C GLN A 280 37.81 -35.22 19.10
N ALA A 281 37.42 -34.77 17.89
CA ALA A 281 37.57 -33.37 17.48
C ALA A 281 36.50 -32.48 18.13
N LEU A 282 35.24 -32.92 18.12
CA LEU A 282 34.14 -32.25 18.80
C LEU A 282 34.42 -32.10 20.30
N ILE A 283 34.84 -33.16 20.98
CA ILE A 283 35.14 -33.09 22.43
C ILE A 283 36.27 -32.08 22.72
N ARG A 284 37.34 -32.00 21.90
CA ARG A 284 38.38 -30.96 22.09
C ARG A 284 37.85 -29.53 21.91
N LYS A 285 36.91 -29.34 20.98
CA LYS A 285 36.23 -28.05 20.73
C LYS A 285 35.36 -27.67 21.93
N TYR A 286 34.55 -28.61 22.41
CA TYR A 286 33.64 -28.41 23.55
C TYR A 286 34.42 -28.18 24.86
N GLU A 287 35.53 -28.87 25.08
CA GLU A 287 36.44 -28.60 26.20
C GLU A 287 37.06 -27.19 26.14
N GLN A 288 37.51 -26.73 24.95
CA GLN A 288 37.98 -25.34 24.80
C GLN A 288 36.90 -24.34 25.22
N LEU A 289 35.67 -24.53 24.75
CA LEU A 289 34.55 -23.63 25.00
C LEU A 289 34.09 -23.67 26.46
N TYR A 290 34.09 -24.84 27.08
CA TYR A 290 33.81 -25.02 28.50
C TYR A 290 34.84 -24.30 29.39
N ASP A 291 36.13 -24.39 29.03
CA ASP A 291 37.23 -23.66 29.70
C ASP A 291 37.14 -22.13 29.50
N LEU A 292 36.44 -21.66 28.44
CA LEU A 292 36.10 -20.25 28.20
C LEU A 292 34.82 -19.81 28.94
N GLY A 293 34.12 -20.70 29.63
CA GLY A 293 32.94 -20.39 30.46
C GLY A 293 31.60 -20.83 29.88
N VAL A 294 31.54 -21.43 28.69
CA VAL A 294 30.28 -21.88 28.07
C VAL A 294 29.63 -23.00 28.89
N ARG A 295 28.31 -22.92 29.14
CA ARG A 295 27.55 -23.88 29.96
C ARG A 295 26.27 -24.44 29.33
N GLN A 296 25.96 -24.10 28.08
CA GLN A 296 25.01 -24.86 27.26
C GLN A 296 25.61 -25.09 25.87
N PHE A 297 25.26 -26.21 25.25
CA PHE A 297 25.82 -26.64 23.97
C PHE A 297 24.74 -27.20 23.05
N GLY A 298 24.98 -27.19 21.73
CA GLY A 298 24.04 -27.77 20.77
C GLY A 298 24.65 -28.35 19.51
N VAL A 299 23.86 -29.14 18.77
CA VAL A 299 24.29 -29.85 17.55
C VAL A 299 23.27 -29.68 16.44
N LEU A 300 23.69 -29.08 15.33
CA LEU A 300 22.83 -28.68 14.22
C LEU A 300 23.07 -29.54 12.98
N PHE A 301 21.99 -29.96 12.33
CA PHE A 301 21.98 -30.69 11.06
C PHE A 301 21.04 -30.06 10.01
N ASP A 302 20.50 -28.87 10.27
CA ASP A 302 19.74 -28.04 9.32
C ASP A 302 20.54 -27.82 8.01
N ASP A 303 19.83 -27.71 6.90
CA ASP A 303 20.36 -27.51 5.54
C ASP A 303 21.44 -28.51 5.08
N THR A 304 21.50 -29.68 5.74
CA THR A 304 22.36 -30.79 5.30
C THR A 304 21.62 -31.78 4.40
N ASN A 305 22.37 -32.42 3.50
CA ASN A 305 21.89 -33.56 2.72
C ASN A 305 21.84 -34.87 3.53
N ASP A 306 22.03 -34.83 4.85
CA ASP A 306 22.23 -36.01 5.71
C ASP A 306 20.91 -36.59 6.29
N TRP A 307 19.76 -36.21 5.72
CA TRP A 307 18.40 -36.65 6.10
C TRP A 307 18.12 -38.16 5.96
N THR A 308 19.15 -38.99 5.72
CA THR A 308 19.08 -40.45 5.74
C THR A 308 19.73 -41.10 6.98
N ASN A 309 20.53 -40.36 7.76
CA ASN A 309 21.37 -40.93 8.83
C ASN A 309 20.88 -40.63 10.27
N GLY A 310 19.59 -40.30 10.45
CA GLY A 310 19.02 -39.85 11.74
C GLY A 310 19.35 -40.74 12.94
N ALA A 311 19.35 -42.07 12.80
CA ALA A 311 19.74 -42.97 13.89
C ALA A 311 21.23 -42.85 14.30
N ALA A 312 22.13 -42.58 13.36
CA ALA A 312 23.55 -42.37 13.64
C ALA A 312 23.83 -40.97 14.21
N GLN A 313 23.04 -39.97 13.81
CA GLN A 313 23.05 -38.63 14.42
C GLN A 313 22.59 -38.70 15.88
N VAL A 314 21.53 -39.45 16.17
CA VAL A 314 21.05 -39.68 17.55
C VAL A 314 22.04 -40.48 18.40
N GLU A 315 22.68 -41.52 17.84
CA GLU A 315 23.79 -42.23 18.52
C GLU A 315 24.96 -41.28 18.84
N PHE A 316 25.29 -40.36 17.92
CA PHE A 316 26.34 -39.36 18.11
C PHE A 316 25.97 -38.30 19.17
N ILE A 317 24.74 -37.76 19.13
CA ILE A 317 24.23 -36.77 20.10
C ILE A 317 24.17 -37.36 21.51
N ASN A 318 23.55 -38.54 21.69
CA ASN A 318 23.48 -39.21 23.00
C ASN A 318 24.87 -39.51 23.57
N ARG A 319 25.86 -39.77 22.69
CA ARG A 319 27.26 -39.97 23.10
C ARG A 319 27.93 -38.68 23.58
N ILE A 320 27.63 -37.52 22.99
CA ILE A 320 28.10 -36.21 23.50
C ILE A 320 27.48 -35.96 24.87
N ASP A 321 26.19 -36.22 25.00
CA ASP A 321 25.46 -36.03 26.25
C ASP A 321 25.97 -36.92 27.40
N ASP A 322 26.23 -38.20 27.14
CA ASP A 322 26.77 -39.15 28.13
C ASP A 322 28.29 -38.99 28.39
N GLU A 323 29.13 -38.71 27.39
CA GLU A 323 30.60 -38.58 27.56
C GLU A 323 31.08 -37.15 27.89
N PHE A 324 30.22 -36.13 27.82
CA PHE A 324 30.56 -34.73 28.14
C PHE A 324 29.54 -34.08 29.09
N VAL A 325 28.30 -33.85 28.66
CA VAL A 325 27.32 -33.02 29.43
C VAL A 325 27.10 -33.56 30.85
N LYS A 326 26.78 -34.85 30.97
CA LYS A 326 26.53 -35.52 32.25
C LYS A 326 27.80 -35.79 33.08
N GLU A 327 28.98 -35.83 32.45
CA GLU A 327 30.26 -35.99 33.16
C GLU A 327 30.77 -34.65 33.73
N LYS A 328 30.45 -33.51 33.09
CA LYS A 328 30.66 -32.16 33.64
C LYS A 328 29.72 -31.89 34.81
N GLY A 329 28.42 -32.13 34.62
CA GLY A 329 27.39 -31.99 35.66
C GLY A 329 26.95 -30.56 35.98
N ASP A 330 27.61 -29.53 35.42
CA ASP A 330 27.23 -28.11 35.48
C ASP A 330 26.80 -27.54 34.11
N VAL A 331 26.52 -28.41 33.13
CA VAL A 331 26.13 -28.04 31.76
C VAL A 331 24.61 -28.26 31.59
N ARG A 332 23.88 -27.22 31.16
CA ARG A 332 22.43 -27.29 30.87
C ARG A 332 22.16 -28.18 29.64
N PRO A 333 20.95 -28.75 29.47
CA PRO A 333 20.67 -29.77 28.46
C PRO A 333 20.97 -29.33 27.01
N LEU A 334 21.34 -30.29 26.16
CA LEU A 334 21.67 -30.04 24.75
C LEU A 334 20.46 -29.51 23.97
N ILE A 335 20.71 -28.54 23.08
CA ILE A 335 19.76 -28.11 22.04
C ILE A 335 20.18 -28.68 20.69
N VAL A 336 19.29 -29.36 19.96
CA VAL A 336 19.62 -30.00 18.67
C VAL A 336 18.59 -29.73 17.59
N VAL A 337 19.07 -29.69 16.35
CA VAL A 337 18.24 -29.45 15.16
C VAL A 337 18.52 -30.52 14.12
N ALA A 338 17.45 -31.11 13.59
CA ALA A 338 17.54 -32.19 12.62
C ALA A 338 17.50 -31.65 11.18
N ALA A 339 18.16 -32.34 10.23
CA ALA A 339 18.10 -32.13 8.77
C ALA A 339 16.70 -32.24 8.13
N ARG A 340 15.66 -32.42 8.94
CA ARG A 340 14.24 -32.25 8.62
C ARG A 340 13.61 -31.62 9.86
N TYR A 341 13.27 -30.33 9.77
CA TYR A 341 12.80 -29.52 10.89
C TYR A 341 11.39 -28.94 10.67
N ASN A 342 10.70 -29.28 9.57
CA ASN A 342 9.32 -28.85 9.31
C ASN A 342 8.47 -29.92 8.61
N SER A 343 7.16 -29.66 8.57
CA SER A 343 6.14 -30.58 8.09
C SER A 343 5.99 -30.61 6.56
N ALA A 344 6.09 -29.44 5.90
CA ALA A 344 5.91 -29.25 4.45
C ALA A 344 6.91 -30.04 3.62
N TRP A 345 8.14 -30.24 4.12
CA TRP A 345 9.16 -31.08 3.47
C TRP A 345 8.79 -32.58 3.41
N GLY A 346 7.71 -32.99 4.07
CA GLY A 346 7.13 -34.33 4.04
C GLY A 346 7.68 -35.27 5.12
N PRO A 347 6.83 -36.17 5.67
CA PRO A 347 7.18 -36.98 6.85
C PRO A 347 8.19 -38.08 6.54
N SER A 348 9.48 -37.79 6.76
CA SER A 348 10.55 -38.78 6.75
C SER A 348 10.56 -39.59 8.06
N VAL A 349 9.54 -40.44 8.25
CA VAL A 349 9.30 -41.24 9.47
C VAL A 349 10.56 -41.98 9.93
N SER A 350 11.32 -42.55 8.99
CA SER A 350 12.56 -43.28 9.27
C SER A 350 13.75 -42.43 9.72
N TYR A 351 13.70 -41.11 9.48
CA TYR A 351 14.76 -40.18 9.83
C TYR A 351 14.50 -39.47 11.17
N PHE A 352 13.30 -38.92 11.34
CA PHE A 352 12.98 -38.07 12.51
C PHE A 352 12.41 -38.84 13.70
N ARG A 353 11.77 -40.02 13.50
CA ARG A 353 11.31 -40.83 14.62
C ARG A 353 12.44 -41.17 15.63
N PRO A 354 13.68 -41.52 15.21
CA PRO A 354 14.80 -41.67 16.13
C PRO A 354 15.08 -40.45 17.01
N TYR A 355 14.98 -39.22 16.48
CA TYR A 355 15.16 -38.01 17.28
C TYR A 355 14.13 -37.96 18.41
N MET A 356 12.84 -38.12 18.10
CA MET A 356 11.82 -38.09 19.14
C MET A 356 11.90 -39.29 20.11
N ALA A 357 12.18 -40.50 19.60
CA ALA A 357 12.06 -41.75 20.36
C ALA A 357 13.30 -42.16 21.16
N ASP A 358 14.49 -41.86 20.65
CA ASP A 358 15.74 -42.49 21.08
C ASP A 358 16.77 -41.46 21.62
N LEU A 359 16.58 -40.14 21.44
CA LEU A 359 17.35 -39.12 22.19
C LEU A 359 16.97 -39.11 23.67
N HIS A 360 17.94 -38.81 24.54
CA HIS A 360 17.66 -38.58 25.97
C HIS A 360 16.61 -37.47 26.17
N SER A 361 15.78 -37.61 27.21
CA SER A 361 14.48 -36.92 27.35
C SER A 361 14.58 -35.42 27.63
N ASP A 362 15.70 -35.02 28.23
CA ASP A 362 16.13 -33.66 28.58
C ASP A 362 16.66 -32.87 27.37
N ILE A 363 17.08 -33.54 26.29
CA ILE A 363 17.58 -32.91 25.07
C ILE A 363 16.44 -32.18 24.34
N GLN A 364 16.65 -30.89 24.09
CA GLN A 364 15.72 -30.01 23.38
C GLN A 364 15.85 -30.24 21.87
N ILE A 365 14.75 -30.51 21.18
CA ILE A 365 14.72 -30.78 19.73
C ILE A 365 13.94 -29.64 19.07
N MET A 366 14.61 -28.77 18.32
CA MET A 366 13.93 -27.64 17.68
C MET A 366 13.22 -28.07 16.37
N TRP A 367 12.11 -27.40 16.09
CA TRP A 367 11.24 -27.62 14.93
C TRP A 367 10.61 -26.28 14.52
N THR A 368 10.46 -26.00 13.22
CA THR A 368 9.91 -24.71 12.72
C THR A 368 8.41 -24.74 12.43
N GLY A 369 7.77 -25.91 12.59
CA GLY A 369 6.32 -26.05 12.52
C GLY A 369 5.81 -26.62 11.20
N ALA A 370 4.88 -25.92 10.55
CA ALA A 370 4.18 -26.42 9.37
C ALA A 370 5.03 -26.31 8.09
N ALA A 371 5.76 -25.22 7.91
CA ALA A 371 6.81 -25.05 6.89
C ALA A 371 8.05 -24.39 7.52
N THR A 372 8.98 -23.87 6.72
CA THR A 372 10.15 -23.13 7.24
C THR A 372 9.69 -21.86 7.95
N MET A 373 8.79 -21.10 7.32
CA MET A 373 7.99 -20.05 7.93
C MET A 373 6.62 -20.67 8.32
N SER A 374 6.06 -20.28 9.46
CA SER A 374 4.86 -20.95 10.01
C SER A 374 4.15 -20.06 11.04
N ASN A 375 2.82 -20.10 11.03
CA ASN A 375 2.04 -19.71 12.20
C ASN A 375 2.31 -20.73 13.33
N ILE A 376 2.24 -20.29 14.59
CA ILE A 376 2.54 -21.14 15.76
C ILE A 376 1.28 -21.42 16.56
N SER A 377 0.98 -22.71 16.76
CA SER A 377 -0.14 -23.16 17.61
C SER A 377 0.05 -24.61 18.05
N ARG A 378 -0.68 -25.01 19.10
CA ARG A 378 -0.76 -26.38 19.60
C ARG A 378 -0.90 -27.45 18.50
N GLU A 379 -1.78 -27.25 17.51
CA GLU A 379 -2.04 -28.24 16.45
C GLU A 379 -0.81 -28.48 15.57
N VAL A 380 0.01 -27.44 15.33
CA VAL A 380 1.26 -27.55 14.56
C VAL A 380 2.28 -28.45 15.29
N TYR A 381 2.32 -28.40 16.62
CA TYR A 381 3.28 -29.16 17.45
C TYR A 381 2.74 -30.55 17.87
N GLU A 382 1.43 -30.79 17.83
CA GLU A 382 0.85 -32.15 17.89
C GLU A 382 1.09 -32.97 16.61
N TRP A 383 1.32 -32.31 15.47
CA TRP A 383 1.51 -33.00 14.19
C TRP A 383 2.74 -33.94 14.18
N PRO A 384 3.95 -33.53 14.62
CA PRO A 384 5.10 -34.41 14.89
C PRO A 384 4.78 -35.73 15.60
N LYS A 385 4.01 -35.68 16.71
CA LYS A 385 3.64 -36.86 17.51
C LYS A 385 2.81 -37.84 16.69
N THR A 386 1.92 -37.32 15.84
CA THR A 386 0.94 -38.08 15.07
C THR A 386 1.56 -38.96 13.97
N TRP A 387 2.54 -38.48 13.19
CA TRP A 387 3.17 -39.29 12.12
C TRP A 387 4.39 -40.09 12.58
N THR A 388 5.13 -39.62 13.59
CA THR A 388 6.20 -40.44 14.18
C THR A 388 5.63 -41.57 15.03
N GLY A 389 4.51 -41.35 15.71
CA GLY A 389 3.96 -42.24 16.73
C GLY A 389 4.80 -42.26 18.00
N VAL A 390 5.27 -41.08 18.43
CA VAL A 390 6.05 -40.84 19.65
C VAL A 390 5.39 -39.70 20.40
N ASP A 391 5.19 -39.88 21.70
CA ASP A 391 4.63 -38.86 22.58
C ASP A 391 5.82 -38.12 23.24
N ARG A 392 6.18 -36.96 22.65
CA ARG A 392 7.27 -36.08 23.09
C ARG A 392 7.04 -34.69 22.51
N ASP A 393 7.19 -33.68 23.34
CA ASP A 393 7.11 -32.27 22.98
C ASP A 393 8.43 -31.78 22.35
N LEU A 394 8.38 -30.66 21.61
CA LEU A 394 9.51 -30.11 20.86
C LEU A 394 9.72 -28.64 21.21
N ALA A 395 10.90 -28.09 20.92
CA ALA A 395 11.14 -26.67 20.99
C ALA A 395 10.77 -25.98 19.67
N VAL A 396 10.31 -24.74 19.74
CA VAL A 396 10.05 -23.88 18.58
C VAL A 396 11.36 -23.27 18.09
N TRP A 397 11.67 -23.43 16.80
CA TRP A 397 12.51 -22.50 16.04
C TRP A 397 11.55 -21.65 15.20
N TRP A 398 11.26 -20.42 15.62
CA TRP A 398 10.37 -19.56 14.84
C TRP A 398 11.16 -18.71 13.86
N ASN A 399 10.93 -18.86 12.55
CA ASN A 399 11.52 -17.99 11.53
C ASN A 399 10.74 -16.68 11.41
N TYR A 400 10.86 -15.86 12.44
CA TYR A 400 10.46 -14.46 12.51
C TYR A 400 11.23 -13.80 13.68
N PRO A 401 11.74 -12.56 13.55
CA PRO A 401 11.62 -11.66 12.40
C PRO A 401 12.63 -11.87 11.26
N VAL A 402 13.36 -13.00 11.15
CA VAL A 402 14.37 -13.23 10.09
C VAL A 402 13.91 -12.85 8.68
N ASN A 403 14.74 -12.05 8.01
CA ASN A 403 14.52 -11.48 6.69
C ASN A 403 15.53 -11.96 5.62
N ASP A 404 16.34 -13.00 5.88
CA ASP A 404 17.37 -13.49 4.95
C ASP A 404 16.82 -14.00 3.59
N TYR A 405 15.56 -14.44 3.56
CA TYR A 405 14.84 -14.79 2.33
C TYR A 405 14.15 -13.57 1.65
N CYS A 406 14.18 -12.39 2.26
CA CYS A 406 13.50 -11.17 1.79
C CYS A 406 14.21 -9.86 2.19
N ASP A 407 15.54 -9.82 2.05
CA ASP A 407 16.48 -8.75 2.51
C ASP A 407 16.02 -7.30 2.37
N GLY A 408 15.17 -6.98 1.38
CA GLY A 408 14.61 -5.66 1.17
C GLY A 408 13.63 -5.19 2.26
N ARG A 409 13.22 -6.06 3.20
CA ARG A 409 12.16 -5.81 4.20
C ARG A 409 12.69 -5.74 5.63
N LEU A 410 12.04 -4.94 6.47
CA LEU A 410 12.16 -4.98 7.93
C LEU A 410 10.89 -5.59 8.52
N LEU A 411 11.03 -6.69 9.26
CA LEU A 411 9.90 -7.43 9.82
C LEU A 411 9.69 -7.02 11.28
N MET A 412 8.84 -6.01 11.47
CA MET A 412 8.61 -5.33 12.76
C MET A 412 7.12 -5.23 13.10
N ALA A 413 6.31 -6.20 12.65
CA ALA A 413 4.86 -6.20 12.85
C ALA A 413 4.44 -6.68 14.26
N PRO A 414 3.22 -6.33 14.71
CA PRO A 414 2.59 -6.98 15.85
C PRO A 414 2.35 -8.49 15.60
N LEU A 415 2.69 -9.32 16.59
CA LEU A 415 2.85 -10.78 16.48
C LEU A 415 1.52 -11.58 16.50
N HIS A 416 0.50 -11.12 15.78
CA HIS A 416 -0.85 -11.72 15.71
C HIS A 416 -0.91 -13.16 15.14
N ASN A 417 0.22 -13.70 14.66
CA ASN A 417 0.38 -15.06 14.15
C ASN A 417 0.81 -16.10 15.23
N LEU A 418 0.90 -15.67 16.48
CA LEU A 418 1.14 -16.51 17.66
C LEU A 418 -0.19 -16.88 18.35
N SER A 419 -0.42 -18.17 18.62
CA SER A 419 -1.62 -18.67 19.30
C SER A 419 -1.47 -18.67 20.82
N THR A 420 -2.46 -18.16 21.54
CA THR A 420 -2.63 -18.27 23.00
C THR A 420 -3.13 -19.68 23.40
N ASP A 421 -2.49 -20.73 22.87
CA ASP A 421 -2.67 -22.16 23.18
C ASP A 421 -1.41 -22.87 22.67
N LEU A 422 -0.39 -22.94 23.52
CA LEU A 422 0.93 -23.53 23.22
C LEU A 422 1.57 -24.23 24.44
N ASP A 423 0.79 -24.98 25.22
CA ASP A 423 1.28 -25.75 26.38
C ASP A 423 2.16 -26.97 26.03
N ASN A 424 2.36 -27.26 24.73
CA ASN A 424 2.94 -28.51 24.22
C ASN A 424 4.30 -28.32 23.53
N VAL A 425 5.05 -27.32 23.98
CA VAL A 425 6.43 -27.04 23.55
C VAL A 425 7.36 -26.98 24.76
N THR A 426 8.62 -27.38 24.58
CA THR A 426 9.62 -27.38 25.66
C THR A 426 10.49 -26.12 25.70
N GLY A 427 10.43 -25.31 24.65
CA GLY A 427 11.21 -24.08 24.50
C GLY A 427 10.76 -23.29 23.29
N PHE A 428 11.13 -22.00 23.23
CA PHE A 428 10.82 -21.13 22.11
C PHE A 428 12.02 -20.23 21.80
N PHE A 429 12.51 -20.34 20.56
CA PHE A 429 13.65 -19.59 20.05
C PHE A 429 13.29 -18.93 18.72
N ALA A 430 13.31 -17.60 18.68
CA ALA A 430 13.12 -16.84 17.45
C ALA A 430 14.42 -16.75 16.65
N ASN A 431 14.34 -16.79 15.33
CA ASN A 431 15.44 -16.47 14.41
C ASN A 431 15.24 -15.02 13.93
N PRO A 432 16.07 -14.04 14.33
CA PRO A 432 15.82 -12.63 14.04
C PRO A 432 16.49 -12.15 12.75
N MET A 433 16.40 -10.84 12.48
CA MET A 433 17.00 -10.20 11.30
C MET A 433 18.52 -10.05 11.45
N GLN A 434 19.20 -9.82 10.31
CA GLN A 434 20.58 -9.31 10.31
C GLN A 434 20.69 -7.97 11.06
N GLN A 435 19.63 -7.17 11.03
CA GLN A 435 19.45 -5.94 11.82
C GLN A 435 19.16 -6.29 13.29
N ALA A 436 20.13 -6.03 14.17
CA ALA A 436 20.10 -6.47 15.57
C ALA A 436 19.13 -5.64 16.42
N ASP A 437 19.14 -4.31 16.30
CA ASP A 437 18.28 -3.45 17.10
C ASP A 437 16.83 -3.43 16.58
N ALA A 438 16.63 -3.44 15.26
CA ALA A 438 15.29 -3.58 14.68
C ALA A 438 14.60 -4.90 15.09
N SER A 439 15.39 -5.96 15.32
CA SER A 439 14.88 -7.23 15.84
C SER A 439 14.33 -7.15 17.27
N LYS A 440 14.70 -6.12 18.06
CA LYS A 440 14.27 -5.98 19.46
C LYS A 440 12.75 -5.78 19.60
N VAL A 441 12.09 -5.21 18.58
CA VAL A 441 10.62 -5.08 18.48
C VAL A 441 9.95 -6.45 18.67
N ALA A 442 10.30 -7.42 17.83
CA ALA A 442 9.74 -8.77 17.91
C ALA A 442 10.26 -9.53 19.13
N LEU A 443 11.56 -9.41 19.47
CA LEU A 443 12.15 -10.12 20.60
C LEU A 443 11.53 -9.73 21.95
N PHE A 444 11.14 -8.46 22.13
CA PHE A 444 10.35 -8.02 23.29
C PHE A 444 9.02 -8.78 23.38
N SER A 445 8.23 -8.79 22.31
CA SER A 445 6.92 -9.46 22.32
C SER A 445 7.03 -10.99 22.35
N ILE A 446 8.14 -11.58 21.91
CA ILE A 446 8.44 -13.01 22.12
C ILE A 446 8.79 -13.27 23.60
N ALA A 447 9.51 -12.36 24.27
CA ALA A 447 9.80 -12.48 25.70
C ALA A 447 8.51 -12.43 26.53
N ASP A 448 7.61 -11.51 26.16
CA ASP A 448 6.28 -11.34 26.74
C ASP A 448 5.41 -12.61 26.53
N TYR A 449 5.21 -13.02 25.27
CA TYR A 449 4.44 -14.21 24.90
C TYR A 449 4.95 -15.50 25.58
N THR A 450 6.26 -15.75 25.56
CA THR A 450 6.82 -17.03 26.05
C THR A 450 6.84 -17.16 27.58
N TRP A 451 6.56 -16.07 28.29
CA TRP A 451 6.38 -16.07 29.73
C TRP A 451 4.91 -16.33 30.12
N ASN A 452 3.97 -15.69 29.43
CA ASN A 452 2.52 -15.81 29.65
C ASN A 452 1.81 -15.87 28.28
N THR A 453 1.54 -17.08 27.78
CA THR A 453 0.90 -17.26 26.47
C THR A 453 -0.63 -17.12 26.55
N ASP A 454 -1.23 -17.35 27.72
CA ASP A 454 -2.69 -17.32 27.94
C ASP A 454 -3.26 -15.88 27.88
N ASP A 455 -2.58 -14.89 28.48
CA ASP A 455 -2.99 -13.47 28.51
C ASP A 455 -2.20 -12.57 27.52
N PHE A 456 -1.41 -13.12 26.59
CA PHE A 456 -0.62 -12.34 25.62
C PHE A 456 -1.48 -11.48 24.67
N ASP A 457 -1.28 -10.17 24.72
CA ASP A 457 -1.91 -9.19 23.83
C ASP A 457 -0.89 -8.57 22.87
N TYR A 458 -1.01 -8.91 21.59
CA TYR A 458 0.00 -8.55 20.58
C TYR A 458 0.03 -7.05 20.23
N GLU A 459 -1.02 -6.27 20.49
CA GLU A 459 -1.06 -4.84 20.19
C GLU A 459 -0.30 -4.06 21.27
N SER A 460 -0.66 -4.23 22.55
CA SER A 460 0.02 -3.55 23.66
C SER A 460 1.47 -4.00 23.82
N SER A 461 1.78 -5.28 23.60
CA SER A 461 3.15 -5.78 23.62
C SER A 461 4.02 -5.14 22.51
N TRP A 462 3.47 -5.00 21.30
CA TRP A 462 4.15 -4.35 20.18
C TRP A 462 4.34 -2.84 20.41
N GLU A 463 3.30 -2.15 20.88
CA GLU A 463 3.37 -0.73 21.26
C GLU A 463 4.46 -0.50 22.32
N ARG A 464 4.48 -1.32 23.38
CA ARG A 464 5.49 -1.21 24.43
C ARG A 464 6.91 -1.47 23.93
N SER A 465 7.09 -2.44 23.03
CA SER A 465 8.41 -2.71 22.43
C SER A 465 9.01 -1.48 21.72
N ILE A 466 8.15 -0.65 21.12
CA ILE A 466 8.54 0.58 20.41
C ILE A 466 8.79 1.73 21.40
N GLU A 467 8.02 1.83 22.48
CA GLU A 467 8.29 2.79 23.57
C GLU A 467 9.66 2.55 24.23
N GLU A 468 10.04 1.31 24.48
CA GLU A 468 11.33 0.95 25.09
C GLU A 468 12.51 1.14 24.10
N LEU A 469 12.30 0.85 22.81
CA LEU A 469 13.35 0.91 21.79
C LEU A 469 13.63 2.34 21.28
N VAL A 470 12.59 3.17 21.12
CA VAL A 470 12.67 4.51 20.52
C VAL A 470 11.84 5.55 21.31
N PRO A 471 12.08 5.76 22.61
CA PRO A 471 11.27 6.63 23.48
C PRO A 471 11.25 8.11 23.06
N ASP A 472 12.18 8.54 22.20
CA ASP A 472 12.25 9.90 21.65
C ASP A 472 11.48 10.09 20.33
N ALA A 473 11.04 9.02 19.67
CA ALA A 473 10.28 9.08 18.41
C ALA A 473 9.21 7.97 18.24
N ALA A 474 8.75 7.33 19.33
CA ALA A 474 7.90 6.13 19.30
C ALA A 474 6.69 6.22 18.35
N ASP A 475 5.96 7.33 18.36
CA ASP A 475 4.82 7.59 17.44
C ASP A 475 5.23 7.50 15.94
N ALA A 476 6.38 8.07 15.59
CA ALA A 476 6.90 8.06 14.22
C ALA A 476 7.44 6.68 13.85
N PHE A 477 8.15 6.02 14.77
CA PHE A 477 8.64 4.65 14.58
C PHE A 477 7.49 3.65 14.40
N LYS A 478 6.37 3.83 15.11
CA LYS A 478 5.16 3.01 14.98
C LYS A 478 4.53 3.09 13.59
N ARG A 479 4.39 4.31 13.03
CA ARG A 479 3.87 4.51 11.67
C ARG A 479 4.83 4.03 10.58
N PHE A 480 6.13 4.20 10.81
CA PHE A 480 7.17 3.62 9.94
C PHE A 480 7.14 2.08 9.96
N ALA A 481 7.10 1.45 11.13
CA ALA A 481 7.03 0.00 11.27
C ALA A 481 5.77 -0.59 10.62
N GLU A 482 4.61 0.08 10.78
CA GLU A 482 3.37 -0.22 10.05
C GLU A 482 3.57 -0.21 8.52
N ASP A 483 4.30 0.77 7.99
CA ASP A 483 4.45 1.01 6.54
C ASP A 483 5.65 0.28 5.89
N VAL A 484 6.41 -0.56 6.62
CA VAL A 484 7.53 -1.36 6.05
C VAL A 484 7.41 -2.88 6.23
N THR A 485 6.45 -3.36 7.02
CA THR A 485 6.45 -4.74 7.53
C THR A 485 5.62 -5.75 6.74
N PHE A 486 5.18 -5.44 5.51
CA PHE A 486 4.44 -6.40 4.68
C PHE A 486 5.23 -7.69 4.45
N LEU A 487 4.59 -8.85 4.65
CA LEU A 487 5.15 -10.18 4.37
C LEU A 487 4.01 -11.14 4.01
N SER A 488 4.21 -11.99 3.00
CA SER A 488 3.21 -12.98 2.58
C SER A 488 3.89 -14.28 2.12
N ASP A 489 3.84 -15.32 2.96
CA ASP A 489 4.29 -16.69 2.67
C ASP A 489 3.12 -17.70 2.80
N ASP A 490 3.25 -18.90 2.23
CA ASP A 490 2.16 -19.90 2.26
C ASP A 490 1.94 -20.55 3.65
N GLY A 491 2.94 -20.54 4.54
CA GLY A 491 2.87 -21.08 5.89
C GLY A 491 2.55 -22.58 5.99
N GLY A 492 2.64 -23.30 4.86
CA GLY A 492 2.34 -24.72 4.73
C GLY A 492 0.94 -25.09 5.21
N THR A 493 0.87 -26.11 6.07
CA THR A 493 -0.41 -26.56 6.65
C THR A 493 -0.91 -25.68 7.80
N SER A 494 -0.21 -24.61 8.18
CA SER A 494 -0.68 -23.64 9.20
C SER A 494 -1.55 -22.51 8.62
N GLY A 495 -1.76 -22.52 7.30
CA GLY A 495 -2.38 -21.40 6.58
C GLY A 495 -1.36 -20.26 6.31
N PRO A 496 -1.77 -19.21 5.59
CA PRO A 496 -0.86 -18.13 5.18
C PRO A 496 -0.09 -17.54 6.37
N PHE A 497 1.22 -17.36 6.19
CA PHE A 497 2.06 -16.62 7.12
C PHE A 497 2.15 -15.18 6.59
N LEU A 498 1.18 -14.37 7.02
CA LEU A 498 0.88 -13.05 6.47
C LEU A 498 1.06 -11.98 7.54
N TYR A 499 1.70 -10.87 7.18
CA TYR A 499 1.65 -9.61 7.90
C TYR A 499 1.28 -8.52 6.90
N ASN A 500 0.22 -7.77 7.19
CA ASN A 500 -0.27 -6.66 6.37
C ASN A 500 0.48 -5.36 6.75
N GLU A 501 0.65 -4.41 5.84
CA GLU A 501 1.20 -3.07 6.13
C GLU A 501 0.10 -1.98 6.13
N SER A 502 0.46 -0.74 6.48
CA SER A 502 -0.31 0.49 6.20
C SER A 502 -1.79 0.48 6.60
N TRP A 503 -2.16 -0.27 7.65
CA TRP A 503 -3.55 -0.50 8.03
C TRP A 503 -4.31 0.77 8.46
N ASN A 504 -3.63 1.78 9.01
CA ASN A 504 -4.22 3.09 9.30
C ASN A 504 -4.38 3.98 8.05
N SER A 505 -3.86 3.54 6.90
CA SER A 505 -3.93 4.26 5.62
C SER A 505 -5.03 3.72 4.70
N VAL A 506 -5.49 2.47 4.89
CA VAL A 506 -6.47 1.80 4.02
C VAL A 506 -7.79 2.56 3.96
N GLU A 507 -8.35 3.03 5.09
CA GLU A 507 -9.61 3.80 5.08
C GLU A 507 -9.50 5.13 4.30
N LEU A 508 -8.31 5.75 4.26
CA LEU A 508 -8.07 6.98 3.50
C LEU A 508 -8.01 6.71 1.99
N ILE A 509 -7.32 5.63 1.61
CA ILE A 509 -7.21 5.14 0.24
C ILE A 509 -8.59 4.75 -0.31
N ASP A 510 -9.36 3.97 0.46
CA ASP A 510 -10.72 3.56 0.10
C ASP A 510 -11.68 4.75 -0.01
N ALA A 511 -11.56 5.76 0.86
CA ALA A 511 -12.37 6.98 0.78
C ALA A 511 -12.10 7.77 -0.51
N LEU A 512 -10.84 7.93 -0.91
CA LEU A 512 -10.48 8.62 -2.16
C LEU A 512 -10.90 7.81 -3.39
N ASN A 513 -10.61 6.51 -3.42
CA ASN A 513 -11.03 5.60 -4.49
C ASN A 513 -12.55 5.57 -4.67
N THR A 514 -13.31 5.58 -3.58
CA THR A 514 -14.79 5.65 -3.63
C THR A 514 -15.25 6.99 -4.20
N ALA A 515 -14.69 8.10 -3.74
CA ALA A 515 -15.09 9.43 -4.22
C ALA A 515 -14.86 9.60 -5.73
N ILE A 516 -13.71 9.10 -6.21
CA ILE A 516 -13.36 8.99 -7.64
C ILE A 516 -14.39 8.13 -8.39
N ALA A 517 -14.61 6.88 -7.93
CA ALA A 517 -15.44 5.91 -8.64
C ALA A 517 -16.94 6.29 -8.68
N GLU A 518 -17.44 7.02 -7.69
CA GLU A 518 -18.82 7.54 -7.67
C GLU A 518 -18.98 8.88 -8.42
N GLY A 519 -17.87 9.52 -8.85
CA GLY A 519 -17.91 10.83 -9.52
C GLY A 519 -18.35 11.96 -8.58
N THR A 520 -17.83 11.95 -7.35
CA THR A 520 -18.19 12.91 -6.28
C THR A 520 -17.01 13.82 -5.92
N ASP A 521 -17.25 14.81 -5.04
CA ASP A 521 -16.22 15.75 -4.58
C ASP A 521 -15.04 15.03 -3.91
N ILE A 522 -13.89 15.03 -4.59
CA ILE A 522 -12.65 14.40 -4.12
C ILE A 522 -11.87 15.27 -3.12
N THR A 523 -12.22 16.54 -2.92
CA THR A 523 -11.40 17.53 -2.20
C THR A 523 -11.05 17.08 -0.78
N ALA A 524 -12.05 16.59 -0.03
CA ALA A 524 -11.87 16.15 1.36
C ALA A 524 -11.04 14.86 1.51
N PRO A 525 -11.32 13.74 0.81
CA PRO A 525 -10.48 12.55 0.89
C PRO A 525 -9.09 12.75 0.26
N ALA A 526 -8.96 13.60 -0.76
CA ALA A 526 -7.65 13.98 -1.31
C ALA A 526 -6.81 14.72 -0.24
N GLN A 527 -7.36 15.72 0.44
CA GLN A 527 -6.65 16.40 1.53
C GLN A 527 -6.21 15.43 2.65
N ALA A 528 -7.05 14.45 3.00
CA ALA A 528 -6.68 13.44 4.01
C ALA A 528 -5.50 12.55 3.57
N MET A 529 -5.43 12.19 2.28
CA MET A 529 -4.26 11.49 1.72
C MET A 529 -3.02 12.38 1.68
N LEU A 530 -3.16 13.67 1.32
CA LEU A 530 -2.06 14.65 1.37
C LEU A 530 -1.50 14.78 2.79
N ASP A 531 -2.37 14.85 3.80
CA ASP A 531 -1.96 14.93 5.21
C ASP A 531 -1.19 13.68 5.67
N LYS A 532 -1.59 12.45 5.27
CA LYS A 532 -0.80 11.21 5.51
C LYS A 532 0.56 11.26 4.82
N PHE A 533 0.66 11.72 3.58
CA PHE A 533 1.93 11.80 2.85
C PHE A 533 2.89 12.89 3.38
N ILE A 534 2.36 13.97 3.96
CA ILE A 534 3.15 14.94 4.73
C ILE A 534 3.59 14.35 6.07
N GLN A 535 2.74 13.58 6.75
CA GLN A 535 3.09 12.90 8.00
C GLN A 535 4.23 11.88 7.81
N ILE A 536 4.22 11.10 6.72
CA ILE A 536 5.31 10.18 6.35
C ILE A 536 6.67 10.92 6.30
N GLN A 537 6.74 12.09 5.67
CA GLN A 537 7.97 12.88 5.58
C GLN A 537 8.40 13.43 6.97
N ALA A 538 7.44 13.82 7.81
CA ALA A 538 7.71 14.28 9.17
C ALA A 538 8.21 13.15 10.08
N ASP A 539 7.67 11.94 9.92
CA ASP A 539 8.09 10.73 10.64
C ASP A 539 9.52 10.33 10.24
N ALA A 540 9.81 10.27 8.93
CA ALA A 540 11.17 10.02 8.43
C ALA A 540 12.18 11.06 8.95
N ALA A 541 11.80 12.34 9.02
CA ALA A 541 12.65 13.40 9.58
C ALA A 541 12.91 13.23 11.09
N ALA A 542 11.93 12.74 11.87
CA ALA A 542 12.13 12.40 13.28
C ALA A 542 13.07 11.19 13.44
N LEU A 543 12.90 10.16 12.61
CA LEU A 543 13.72 8.94 12.61
C LEU A 543 15.19 9.16 12.20
N ALA A 544 15.51 10.30 11.58
CA ALA A 544 16.90 10.69 11.33
C ALA A 544 17.64 11.19 12.59
N GLU A 545 16.93 11.60 13.64
CA GLU A 545 17.52 12.23 14.84
C GLU A 545 17.49 11.35 16.10
N ILE A 546 16.95 10.11 16.02
CA ILE A 546 16.82 9.20 17.17
C ILE A 546 18.15 8.92 17.89
N ALA A 547 18.07 8.78 19.21
CA ALA A 547 19.21 8.57 20.08
C ALA A 547 19.93 7.24 19.83
N ASN A 548 19.19 6.20 19.40
CA ASN A 548 19.79 4.91 19.05
C ASN A 548 20.53 5.01 17.70
N ALA A 549 21.86 4.96 17.76
CA ALA A 549 22.71 5.07 16.59
C ALA A 549 22.76 3.80 15.72
N ASN A 550 22.67 2.58 16.30
CA ASN A 550 22.73 1.33 15.52
C ASN A 550 21.43 1.15 14.74
N LEU A 551 20.28 1.24 15.44
CA LEU A 551 18.96 1.22 14.82
C LEU A 551 18.82 2.24 13.68
N ARG A 552 19.32 3.48 13.86
CA ARG A 552 19.28 4.51 12.81
C ARG A 552 20.11 4.14 11.56
N GLU A 553 21.21 3.42 11.74
CA GLU A 553 22.02 2.90 10.61
C GLU A 553 21.31 1.71 9.95
N GLU A 554 20.76 0.77 10.74
CA GLU A 554 19.98 -0.38 10.28
C GLU A 554 18.75 0.00 9.44
N ILE A 555 18.00 1.03 9.84
CA ILE A 555 16.78 1.47 9.12
C ILE A 555 17.04 2.51 8.02
N ASN A 556 18.30 2.91 7.75
CA ASN A 556 18.59 4.12 6.98
C ASN A 556 17.96 4.13 5.58
N GLU A 557 18.15 3.08 4.80
CA GLU A 557 17.65 3.01 3.42
C GLU A 557 16.12 2.90 3.35
N HIS A 558 15.50 2.21 4.30
CA HIS A 558 14.04 2.20 4.45
C HIS A 558 13.51 3.58 4.84
N ARG A 559 14.18 4.31 5.74
CA ARG A 559 13.78 5.66 6.17
C ARG A 559 13.82 6.66 5.01
N GLU A 560 14.87 6.64 4.20
CA GLU A 560 14.97 7.54 3.04
C GLU A 560 13.97 7.13 1.95
N ALA A 561 13.80 5.83 1.67
CA ALA A 561 12.75 5.35 0.76
C ALA A 561 11.34 5.76 1.21
N TYR A 562 11.08 5.74 2.52
CA TYR A 562 9.84 6.19 3.14
C TYR A 562 9.64 7.70 2.98
N ALA A 563 10.68 8.51 3.19
CA ALA A 563 10.65 9.95 2.93
C ALA A 563 10.32 10.26 1.46
N SER A 564 10.99 9.60 0.52
CA SER A 564 10.75 9.79 -0.92
C SER A 564 9.38 9.25 -1.38
N LEU A 565 8.84 8.20 -0.75
CA LEU A 565 7.45 7.77 -0.95
C LEU A 565 6.45 8.82 -0.42
N GLY A 566 6.73 9.45 0.73
CA GLY A 566 5.95 10.57 1.25
C GLY A 566 5.94 11.76 0.30
N ALA A 567 7.11 12.17 -0.20
CA ALA A 567 7.22 13.24 -1.19
C ALA A 567 6.52 12.88 -2.52
N ALA A 568 6.60 11.62 -2.96
CA ALA A 568 5.91 11.14 -4.16
C ALA A 568 4.38 11.27 -4.02
N GLY A 569 3.83 10.81 -2.90
CA GLY A 569 2.39 10.84 -2.65
C GLY A 569 1.84 12.24 -2.40
N GLU A 570 2.58 13.11 -1.72
CA GLU A 570 2.22 14.53 -1.60
C GLU A 570 2.07 15.18 -2.98
N ASN A 571 3.07 15.01 -3.85
CA ASN A 571 3.04 15.62 -5.18
C ASN A 571 1.99 14.95 -6.09
N ALA A 572 1.74 13.64 -5.95
CA ALA A 572 0.68 12.95 -6.68
C ALA A 572 -0.71 13.51 -6.32
N VAL A 573 -1.01 13.70 -5.03
CA VAL A 573 -2.29 14.30 -4.60
C VAL A 573 -2.42 15.75 -5.05
N ARG A 574 -1.33 16.53 -5.00
CA ARG A 574 -1.31 17.90 -5.53
C ARG A 574 -1.56 17.94 -7.05
N ALA A 575 -1.03 16.98 -7.81
CA ALA A 575 -1.33 16.83 -9.23
C ALA A 575 -2.80 16.47 -9.48
N LEU A 576 -3.39 15.58 -8.67
CA LEU A 576 -4.82 15.23 -8.77
C LEU A 576 -5.73 16.45 -8.51
N LEU A 577 -5.41 17.28 -7.51
CA LEU A 577 -6.15 18.51 -7.24
C LEU A 577 -5.97 19.55 -8.36
N ALA A 578 -4.77 19.71 -8.90
CA ALA A 578 -4.54 20.58 -10.06
C ALA A 578 -5.31 20.12 -11.31
N ALA A 579 -5.44 18.81 -11.51
CA ALA A 579 -6.21 18.23 -12.61
C ALA A 579 -7.73 18.43 -12.45
N GLU A 580 -8.25 18.43 -11.22
CA GLU A 580 -9.65 18.76 -10.92
C GLU A 580 -9.96 20.25 -11.20
N GLU A 581 -9.00 21.14 -10.93
CA GLU A 581 -9.11 22.57 -11.22
C GLU A 581 -8.80 22.93 -12.71
N GLY A 582 -8.30 21.97 -13.50
CA GLY A 582 -7.85 22.18 -14.89
C GLY A 582 -6.53 22.95 -15.03
N ASP A 583 -5.77 23.13 -13.95
CA ASP A 583 -4.48 23.81 -13.97
C ASP A 583 -3.38 22.88 -14.51
N LEU A 584 -3.23 22.90 -15.85
CA LEU A 584 -2.19 22.18 -16.57
C LEU A 584 -0.77 22.55 -16.10
N ALA A 585 -0.53 23.80 -15.68
CA ALA A 585 0.80 24.25 -15.27
C ALA A 585 1.18 23.67 -13.91
N ALA A 586 0.26 23.70 -12.93
CA ALA A 586 0.43 23.06 -11.64
C ALA A 586 0.46 21.53 -11.77
N TRP A 587 -0.37 20.93 -12.63
CA TRP A 587 -0.36 19.49 -12.87
C TRP A 587 1.01 19.03 -13.37
N VAL A 588 1.61 19.69 -14.37
CA VAL A 588 2.96 19.33 -14.88
C VAL A 588 4.01 19.38 -13.77
N ASP A 589 4.07 20.49 -13.02
CA ASP A 589 5.06 20.71 -11.96
C ASP A 589 4.97 19.66 -10.83
N TYR A 590 3.76 19.31 -10.40
CA TYR A 590 3.54 18.28 -9.38
C TYR A 590 3.71 16.86 -9.93
N ASN A 591 3.23 16.56 -11.15
CA ASN A 591 3.34 15.24 -11.78
C ASN A 591 4.80 14.84 -12.05
N THR A 592 5.68 15.79 -12.43
CA THR A 592 7.12 15.53 -12.53
C THR A 592 7.73 15.21 -11.16
N LYS A 593 7.49 16.05 -10.14
CA LYS A 593 8.02 15.83 -8.78
C LYS A 593 7.57 14.52 -8.17
N ALA A 594 6.32 14.13 -8.40
CA ALA A 594 5.76 12.87 -7.94
C ALA A 594 6.48 11.67 -8.58
N GLN A 595 6.73 11.70 -9.89
CA GLN A 595 7.46 10.64 -10.59
C GLN A 595 8.93 10.57 -10.16
N ASP A 596 9.61 11.72 -10.03
CA ASP A 596 11.00 11.77 -9.57
C ASP A 596 11.16 11.15 -8.17
N ALA A 597 10.33 11.57 -7.21
CA ALA A 597 10.34 11.04 -5.85
C ALA A 597 9.85 9.58 -5.78
N PHE A 598 8.91 9.16 -6.63
CA PHE A 598 8.47 7.77 -6.70
C PHE A 598 9.59 6.87 -7.22
N ASN A 599 10.31 7.29 -8.25
CA ASN A 599 11.50 6.58 -8.74
C ASN A 599 12.58 6.50 -7.66
N ASP A 600 12.84 7.61 -6.95
CA ASP A 600 13.78 7.67 -5.83
C ASP A 600 13.42 6.70 -4.70
N SER A 601 12.12 6.59 -4.34
CA SER A 601 11.61 5.61 -3.36
C SER A 601 11.81 4.13 -3.75
N ASN A 602 12.30 3.86 -4.96
CA ASN A 602 12.66 2.52 -5.47
C ASN A 602 14.17 2.39 -5.81
N ASN A 603 14.97 3.43 -5.56
CA ASN A 603 16.43 3.48 -5.82
C ASN A 603 17.28 3.30 -4.55
N HIS A 604 16.68 3.15 -3.37
CA HIS A 604 17.38 2.82 -2.12
C HIS A 604 17.75 1.35 -2.07
N ILE A 605 19.03 1.05 -1.82
CA ILE A 605 19.61 -0.29 -2.02
C ILE A 605 20.23 -0.84 -0.74
N ILE A 606 19.80 -2.05 -0.39
CA ILE A 606 20.30 -2.87 0.72
C ILE A 606 21.13 -4.02 0.14
N THR A 607 22.43 -4.01 0.40
CA THR A 607 23.36 -5.06 -0.03
C THR A 607 23.44 -6.17 1.02
N SER A 608 22.87 -7.34 0.74
CA SER A 608 22.96 -8.53 1.59
C SER A 608 24.14 -9.44 1.23
N LEU A 609 24.50 -10.35 2.14
CA LEU A 609 25.51 -11.39 1.94
C LEU A 609 24.81 -12.73 1.63
N GLU A 610 25.33 -13.45 0.64
CA GLU A 610 24.79 -14.68 0.09
C GLU A 610 25.92 -15.71 -0.12
N ASP A 611 25.57 -17.00 -0.21
CA ASP A 611 26.48 -18.16 -0.39
C ASP A 611 27.47 -18.02 -1.59
N GLY A 612 27.22 -17.07 -2.50
CA GLY A 612 28.03 -16.77 -3.68
C GLY A 612 28.68 -15.38 -3.76
N GLY A 613 28.45 -14.48 -2.77
CA GLY A 613 28.90 -13.08 -2.83
C GLY A 613 27.89 -12.13 -2.19
N THR A 614 27.73 -10.93 -2.75
CA THR A 614 26.72 -9.96 -2.30
C THR A 614 25.58 -9.79 -3.31
N LYS A 615 24.42 -9.37 -2.82
CA LYS A 615 23.18 -9.17 -3.60
C LYS A 615 22.57 -7.83 -3.21
N ASP A 616 22.17 -7.05 -4.21
CA ASP A 616 21.55 -5.75 -4.02
C ASP A 616 20.02 -5.87 -4.11
N ASN A 617 19.33 -5.36 -3.10
CA ASN A 617 17.87 -5.44 -2.94
C ASN A 617 17.29 -4.02 -2.78
N VAL A 618 16.09 -3.77 -3.27
CA VAL A 618 15.42 -2.47 -3.06
C VAL A 618 14.82 -2.42 -1.66
N ALA A 619 14.94 -1.28 -0.97
CA ALA A 619 14.25 -1.04 0.30
C ALA A 619 12.72 -1.03 0.10
N GLU A 620 12.04 -2.04 0.64
CA GLU A 620 10.59 -2.18 0.53
C GLU A 620 9.89 -1.36 1.60
N VAL A 621 9.11 -0.38 1.14
CA VAL A 621 8.27 0.51 1.94
C VAL A 621 6.95 0.71 1.20
N GLY A 622 5.83 0.56 1.91
CA GLY A 622 4.48 0.77 1.38
C GLY A 622 4.16 -0.02 0.11
N SER A 623 4.68 -1.24 -0.05
CA SER A 623 4.62 -1.96 -1.33
C SER A 623 3.31 -2.71 -1.59
N GLN A 624 2.46 -2.87 -0.58
CA GLN A 624 1.11 -3.45 -0.66
C GLN A 624 0.03 -2.39 -0.92
N HIS A 625 0.11 -1.22 -0.26
CA HIS A 625 -0.98 -0.21 -0.27
C HIS A 625 -0.54 1.17 -0.75
N LEU A 626 0.52 1.76 -0.18
CA LEU A 626 0.87 3.17 -0.45
C LEU A 626 1.44 3.40 -1.87
N LYS A 627 2.40 2.59 -2.33
CA LYS A 627 2.96 2.69 -3.68
C LYS A 627 1.89 2.44 -4.77
N PRO A 628 0.98 1.45 -4.64
CA PRO A 628 -0.20 1.33 -5.49
C PRO A 628 -1.12 2.55 -5.44
N ALA A 629 -1.38 3.14 -4.27
CA ALA A 629 -2.21 4.34 -4.15
C ALA A 629 -1.61 5.55 -4.88
N VAL A 630 -0.30 5.83 -4.73
CA VAL A 630 0.40 6.89 -5.47
C VAL A 630 0.28 6.66 -6.98
N THR A 631 0.44 5.42 -7.43
CA THR A 631 0.30 5.04 -8.86
C THR A 631 -1.14 5.28 -9.35
N GLY A 632 -2.15 4.92 -8.57
CA GLY A 632 -3.56 5.16 -8.90
C GLY A 632 -3.90 6.66 -9.00
N ILE A 633 -3.45 7.45 -8.02
CA ILE A 633 -3.66 8.90 -7.96
C ILE A 633 -3.03 9.61 -9.17
N LEU A 634 -1.83 9.23 -9.59
CA LEU A 634 -1.18 9.80 -10.79
C LEU A 634 -1.93 9.47 -12.08
N ASN A 635 -2.43 8.24 -12.22
CA ASN A 635 -3.24 7.85 -13.39
C ASN A 635 -4.57 8.60 -13.45
N GLU A 636 -5.25 8.79 -12.31
CA GLU A 636 -6.48 9.57 -12.22
C GLU A 636 -6.24 11.06 -12.53
N ALA A 637 -5.18 11.65 -11.96
CA ALA A 637 -4.77 13.02 -12.24
C ALA A 637 -4.53 13.23 -13.75
N LYS A 638 -3.87 12.26 -14.39
CA LYS A 638 -3.63 12.27 -15.84
C LYS A 638 -4.94 12.18 -16.64
N ALA A 639 -5.88 11.33 -16.23
CA ALA A 639 -7.17 11.21 -16.89
C ALA A 639 -7.97 12.52 -16.84
N ARG A 640 -8.02 13.18 -15.67
CA ARG A 640 -8.75 14.45 -15.47
C ARG A 640 -8.12 15.63 -16.21
N ILE A 641 -6.78 15.74 -16.25
CA ILE A 641 -6.14 16.81 -17.03
C ILE A 641 -6.26 16.57 -18.54
N ASN A 642 -6.18 15.32 -19.02
CA ASN A 642 -6.42 15.01 -20.42
C ASN A 642 -7.86 15.36 -20.85
N GLU A 643 -8.84 15.35 -19.93
CA GLU A 643 -10.21 15.77 -20.26
C GLU A 643 -10.41 17.30 -20.28
N SER A 644 -9.64 18.04 -19.48
CA SER A 644 -9.80 19.49 -19.27
C SER A 644 -8.81 20.38 -20.04
N ALA A 645 -7.67 19.85 -20.47
CA ALA A 645 -6.63 20.61 -21.19
C ALA A 645 -7.02 21.02 -22.62
N PHE A 646 -8.07 20.42 -23.20
CA PHE A 646 -8.48 20.62 -24.59
C PHE A 646 -9.87 21.25 -24.70
N GLU A 647 -9.99 22.25 -25.59
CA GLU A 647 -11.26 22.90 -25.91
C GLU A 647 -12.16 21.93 -26.71
N LYS A 648 -13.33 21.61 -26.16
CA LYS A 648 -14.32 20.69 -26.77
C LYS A 648 -15.34 21.49 -27.58
N PHE A 649 -15.59 21.07 -28.82
CA PHE A 649 -16.58 21.69 -29.70
C PHE A 649 -17.73 20.74 -30.03
N GLU A 650 -18.90 21.31 -30.28
CA GLU A 650 -20.05 20.58 -30.81
C GLU A 650 -20.06 20.57 -32.35
N THR A 651 -21.00 19.82 -32.94
CA THR A 651 -21.32 19.97 -34.36
C THR A 651 -22.18 21.21 -34.54
N GLU A 652 -21.74 22.15 -35.37
CA GLU A 652 -22.43 23.43 -35.61
C GLU A 652 -22.81 23.59 -37.09
N LEU A 653 -23.88 24.34 -37.34
CA LEU A 653 -24.37 24.66 -38.69
C LEU A 653 -24.45 26.18 -38.85
N SER A 654 -23.94 26.69 -39.97
CA SER A 654 -23.87 28.13 -40.25
C SER A 654 -24.00 28.43 -41.74
N ASP A 655 -24.45 29.63 -42.09
CA ASP A 655 -24.42 30.18 -43.44
C ASP A 655 -23.69 31.54 -43.44
N ASP A 656 -23.60 32.21 -44.60
CA ASP A 656 -22.96 33.52 -44.74
C ASP A 656 -23.65 34.66 -43.93
N SER A 657 -24.77 34.39 -43.25
CA SER A 657 -25.47 35.31 -42.33
C SER A 657 -25.26 34.99 -40.84
N GLY A 658 -24.83 33.77 -40.49
CA GLY A 658 -24.51 33.36 -39.10
C GLY A 658 -24.87 31.91 -38.79
N SER A 659 -25.15 31.61 -37.52
CA SER A 659 -25.59 30.29 -37.07
C SER A 659 -26.99 29.95 -37.60
N VAL A 660 -27.20 28.69 -38.01
CA VAL A 660 -28.47 28.18 -38.55
C VAL A 660 -29.12 27.23 -37.54
N ASP A 661 -30.36 27.51 -37.14
CA ASP A 661 -31.15 26.62 -36.28
C ASP A 661 -31.30 25.22 -36.92
N CYS A 662 -30.88 24.17 -36.20
CA CYS A 662 -30.99 22.78 -36.64
C CYS A 662 -31.07 21.80 -35.46
N THR A 663 -31.54 20.58 -35.72
CA THR A 663 -31.36 19.44 -34.81
C THR A 663 -30.04 18.75 -35.14
N VAL A 664 -29.18 18.55 -34.14
CA VAL A 664 -27.96 17.73 -34.22
C VAL A 664 -28.14 16.48 -33.37
N SER A 665 -27.71 15.33 -33.87
CA SER A 665 -27.62 14.09 -33.09
C SER A 665 -26.48 13.20 -33.61
N GLU A 666 -25.75 12.55 -32.70
CA GLU A 666 -24.82 11.47 -33.06
C GLU A 666 -25.53 10.12 -32.96
N ASP A 667 -25.50 9.32 -34.04
CA ASP A 667 -26.07 7.96 -34.08
C ASP A 667 -25.09 6.96 -34.70
N GLN A 668 -24.66 5.99 -33.90
CA GLN A 668 -23.64 4.99 -34.25
C GLN A 668 -22.35 5.61 -34.84
N GLY A 669 -21.86 6.68 -34.20
CA GLY A 669 -20.66 7.40 -34.63
C GLY A 669 -20.85 8.29 -35.87
N LYS A 670 -22.08 8.54 -36.32
CA LYS A 670 -22.39 9.43 -37.46
C LYS A 670 -22.96 10.75 -36.94
N TYR A 671 -22.48 11.87 -37.46
CA TYR A 671 -23.10 13.17 -37.20
C TYR A 671 -24.31 13.34 -38.12
N ILE A 672 -25.50 13.42 -37.54
CA ILE A 672 -26.76 13.63 -38.26
C ILE A 672 -27.30 15.01 -37.94
N VAL A 673 -27.60 15.79 -38.99
CA VAL A 673 -28.24 17.10 -38.91
C VAL A 673 -29.60 17.05 -39.60
N SER A 674 -30.64 17.56 -38.94
CA SER A 674 -32.00 17.66 -39.49
C SER A 674 -32.67 19.00 -39.16
N ASP A 675 -33.85 19.22 -39.74
CA ASP A 675 -34.76 20.34 -39.48
C ASP A 675 -34.25 21.75 -39.86
N ALA A 676 -33.03 21.84 -40.43
CA ALA A 676 -32.45 23.07 -40.93
C ALA A 676 -33.16 23.58 -42.21
N SER A 677 -33.31 24.90 -42.33
CA SER A 677 -33.88 25.57 -43.50
C SER A 677 -33.14 26.89 -43.79
N VAL A 678 -32.60 27.02 -44.99
CA VAL A 678 -31.75 28.16 -45.41
C VAL A 678 -32.06 28.56 -46.85
N THR A 679 -31.76 29.80 -47.24
CA THR A 679 -31.75 30.24 -48.63
C THR A 679 -30.38 30.82 -48.96
N LEU A 680 -29.68 30.21 -49.92
CA LEU A 680 -28.35 30.62 -50.37
C LEU A 680 -28.46 31.37 -51.70
N GLU A 681 -27.98 32.60 -51.78
CA GLU A 681 -27.77 33.33 -53.04
C GLU A 681 -26.62 32.68 -53.86
N PRO A 682 -26.42 33.03 -55.15
CA PRO A 682 -25.36 32.46 -55.97
C PRO A 682 -23.94 32.63 -55.39
N GLY A 683 -23.31 31.51 -55.01
CA GLY A 683 -21.99 31.47 -54.39
C GLY A 683 -21.97 31.50 -52.85
N GLU A 684 -23.13 31.66 -52.19
CA GLU A 684 -23.25 31.47 -50.73
C GLU A 684 -23.24 29.97 -50.37
N ALA A 685 -22.87 29.64 -49.12
CA ALA A 685 -22.64 28.27 -48.68
C ALA A 685 -23.19 27.97 -47.28
N LEU A 686 -23.85 26.81 -47.15
CA LEU A 686 -24.18 26.23 -45.84
C LEU A 686 -22.99 25.41 -45.34
N THR A 687 -22.43 25.79 -44.20
CA THR A 687 -21.25 25.19 -43.56
C THR A 687 -21.61 24.35 -42.34
N VAL A 688 -21.06 23.15 -42.25
CA VAL A 688 -21.01 22.29 -41.06
C VAL A 688 -19.63 22.38 -40.45
N ALA A 689 -19.52 22.64 -39.15
CA ALA A 689 -18.29 22.45 -38.38
C ALA A 689 -18.43 21.19 -37.52
N LEU A 690 -17.48 20.27 -37.61
CA LEU A 690 -17.45 19.00 -36.87
C LEU A 690 -16.70 19.17 -35.54
N PRO A 691 -16.95 18.37 -34.49
CA PRO A 691 -16.32 18.52 -33.16
C PRO A 691 -14.78 18.61 -33.17
N LYS A 692 -14.14 17.96 -34.13
CA LYS A 692 -12.71 18.04 -34.43
C LYS A 692 -12.46 17.70 -35.89
N ALA A 693 -11.21 17.82 -36.34
CA ALA A 693 -10.82 17.28 -37.63
C ALA A 693 -10.96 15.74 -37.61
N VAL A 694 -11.69 15.19 -38.56
CA VAL A 694 -11.92 13.75 -38.73
C VAL A 694 -11.70 13.33 -40.17
N GLN A 695 -11.36 12.07 -40.35
CA GLN A 695 -11.28 11.46 -41.67
C GLN A 695 -12.69 11.01 -42.07
N ILE A 696 -13.34 11.78 -42.94
CA ILE A 696 -14.70 11.50 -43.43
C ILE A 696 -14.64 10.30 -44.38
N GLY A 697 -15.51 9.31 -44.15
CA GLY A 697 -15.72 8.17 -45.04
C GLY A 697 -16.82 8.44 -46.08
N SER A 698 -17.93 9.07 -45.67
CA SER A 698 -18.94 9.58 -46.60
C SER A 698 -19.78 10.73 -46.05
N ILE A 699 -20.44 11.46 -46.97
CA ILE A 699 -21.45 12.49 -46.70
C ILE A 699 -22.70 12.17 -47.52
N VAL A 700 -23.89 12.28 -46.92
CA VAL A 700 -25.18 12.09 -47.59
C VAL A 700 -26.14 13.22 -47.21
N LEU A 701 -26.58 14.01 -48.17
CA LEU A 701 -27.53 15.12 -47.99
C LEU A 701 -28.82 14.86 -48.79
N GLU A 702 -29.95 14.71 -48.09
CA GLU A 702 -31.28 14.64 -48.70
C GLU A 702 -31.79 16.06 -49.04
N THR A 703 -31.94 16.40 -50.33
CA THR A 703 -32.43 17.72 -50.77
C THR A 703 -32.94 17.71 -52.21
N GLU A 704 -34.05 18.40 -52.47
CA GLU A 704 -34.59 18.60 -53.84
C GLU A 704 -33.64 19.42 -54.75
N GLN A 705 -32.60 20.03 -54.19
CA GLN A 705 -31.68 20.95 -54.88
C GLN A 705 -30.28 20.35 -55.14
N ALA A 706 -30.12 19.03 -55.00
CA ALA A 706 -28.83 18.33 -55.06
C ALA A 706 -27.99 18.65 -56.32
N ASP A 707 -28.64 18.77 -57.49
CA ASP A 707 -28.00 19.12 -58.77
C ASP A 707 -27.42 20.56 -58.83
N SER A 708 -27.66 21.40 -57.82
CA SER A 708 -27.24 22.82 -57.77
C SER A 708 -26.15 23.10 -56.73
N LEU A 709 -25.66 22.09 -56.02
CA LEU A 709 -24.69 22.23 -54.94
C LEU A 709 -23.33 21.62 -55.29
N ALA A 710 -22.25 22.31 -54.94
CA ALA A 710 -20.91 21.72 -54.81
C ALA A 710 -20.62 21.40 -53.35
N VAL A 711 -19.84 20.35 -53.09
CA VAL A 711 -19.33 20.02 -51.75
C VAL A 711 -17.87 20.46 -51.69
N GLU A 712 -17.52 21.27 -50.70
CA GLU A 712 -16.13 21.61 -50.38
C GLU A 712 -15.81 21.23 -48.93
N THR A 713 -14.55 20.88 -48.68
CA THR A 713 -14.06 20.49 -47.34
C THR A 713 -12.83 21.31 -46.94
N SER A 714 -12.65 21.49 -45.64
CA SER A 714 -11.55 22.25 -45.06
C SER A 714 -11.14 21.68 -43.70
N LEU A 715 -9.85 21.79 -43.37
CA LEU A 715 -9.35 21.55 -42.01
C LEU A 715 -9.60 22.75 -41.09
N ASN A 716 -9.54 23.97 -41.62
CA ASN A 716 -9.37 25.21 -40.84
C ASN A 716 -10.41 26.31 -41.12
N SER A 717 -11.43 26.04 -41.94
CA SER A 717 -12.44 26.98 -42.49
C SER A 717 -11.90 28.15 -43.33
N MET A 718 -10.58 28.25 -43.53
CA MET A 718 -9.93 29.30 -44.30
C MET A 718 -9.47 28.79 -45.69
N GLU A 719 -8.92 27.59 -45.75
CA GLU A 719 -8.45 26.93 -46.97
C GLU A 719 -9.40 25.79 -47.36
N TRP A 720 -10.04 25.90 -48.53
CA TRP A 720 -11.11 25.00 -48.98
C TRP A 720 -10.71 24.20 -50.22
N THR A 721 -11.16 22.93 -50.29
CA THR A 721 -10.93 22.02 -51.41
C THR A 721 -12.27 21.41 -51.87
N GLU A 722 -12.57 21.52 -53.17
CA GLU A 722 -13.73 20.87 -53.82
C GLU A 722 -13.61 19.33 -53.76
N ALA A 723 -14.68 18.66 -53.35
CA ALA A 723 -14.73 17.21 -53.17
C ALA A 723 -15.56 16.53 -54.26
N GLU A 724 -15.14 15.35 -54.72
CA GLU A 724 -15.88 14.58 -55.74
C GLU A 724 -17.18 14.01 -55.15
N ALA A 725 -18.29 14.71 -55.40
CA ALA A 725 -19.65 14.34 -55.02
C ALA A 725 -20.56 14.10 -56.24
N SER A 726 -21.67 13.39 -56.04
CA SER A 726 -22.67 13.04 -57.06
C SER A 726 -24.09 13.33 -56.59
N ALA A 727 -24.91 13.88 -57.48
CA ALA A 727 -26.34 14.09 -57.24
C ALA A 727 -27.17 13.03 -57.99
N GLU A 728 -27.98 12.25 -57.27
CA GLU A 728 -28.97 11.34 -57.87
C GLU A 728 -30.29 11.34 -57.07
N ASN A 729 -31.42 11.46 -57.77
CA ASN A 729 -32.77 11.29 -57.21
C ASN A 729 -33.16 12.19 -56.01
N GLY A 730 -32.50 13.35 -55.83
CA GLY A 730 -32.71 14.24 -54.68
C GLY A 730 -31.83 13.91 -53.46
N VAL A 731 -30.74 13.18 -53.68
CA VAL A 731 -29.67 12.95 -52.71
C VAL A 731 -28.36 13.41 -53.33
N LEU A 732 -27.57 14.19 -52.57
CA LEU A 732 -26.18 14.53 -52.85
C LEU A 732 -25.29 13.62 -51.98
N SER A 733 -24.40 12.85 -52.60
CA SER A 733 -23.53 11.89 -51.93
C SER A 733 -22.05 12.11 -52.27
N MET A 734 -21.18 12.01 -51.26
CA MET A 734 -19.73 11.95 -51.41
C MET A 734 -19.23 10.68 -50.73
N ASP A 735 -18.65 9.75 -51.51
CA ASP A 735 -18.09 8.48 -51.02
C ASP A 735 -16.54 8.47 -51.05
N THR A 736 -15.93 9.64 -51.29
CA THR A 736 -14.48 9.82 -51.40
C THR A 736 -13.90 10.20 -50.05
N GLN A 737 -13.04 9.34 -49.50
CA GLN A 737 -12.47 9.51 -48.17
C GLN A 737 -11.57 10.77 -48.09
N THR A 738 -11.85 11.70 -47.16
CA THR A 738 -11.18 13.01 -47.08
C THR A 738 -11.03 13.52 -45.64
N ALA A 739 -10.02 14.34 -45.37
CA ALA A 739 -9.74 14.91 -44.05
C ALA A 739 -10.40 16.29 -43.91
N ALA A 740 -11.23 16.50 -42.88
CA ALA A 740 -11.88 17.79 -42.66
C ALA A 740 -12.29 18.02 -41.19
N ALA A 741 -12.29 19.27 -40.75
CA ALA A 741 -13.09 19.73 -39.61
C ALA A 741 -14.32 20.53 -40.05
N PHE A 742 -14.35 21.00 -41.30
CA PHE A 742 -15.45 21.78 -41.87
C PHE A 742 -15.85 21.24 -43.25
N ILE A 743 -17.15 21.23 -43.52
CA ILE A 743 -17.79 20.86 -44.79
C ILE A 743 -18.65 22.03 -45.21
N ARG A 744 -18.71 22.40 -46.48
CA ARG A 744 -19.74 23.35 -46.96
C ARG A 744 -20.39 22.95 -48.28
N PHE A 745 -21.65 23.33 -48.41
CA PHE A 745 -22.50 23.11 -49.57
C PHE A 745 -22.74 24.44 -50.27
N VAL A 746 -22.02 24.68 -51.37
CA VAL A 746 -22.00 25.96 -52.08
C VAL A 746 -23.07 25.99 -53.17
N ASN A 747 -23.87 27.05 -53.24
CA ASN A 747 -24.81 27.25 -54.35
C ASN A 747 -24.07 27.59 -55.66
N THR A 748 -24.17 26.70 -56.65
CA THR A 748 -23.55 26.84 -57.97
C THR A 748 -24.49 27.35 -59.08
N ALA A 749 -25.76 27.60 -58.75
CA ALA A 749 -26.76 28.12 -59.70
C ALA A 749 -26.62 29.63 -59.93
N GLU A 750 -27.17 30.13 -61.04
CA GLU A 750 -27.25 31.58 -61.35
C GLU A 750 -28.35 32.33 -60.56
N GLU A 751 -29.10 31.63 -59.70
CA GLU A 751 -30.26 32.14 -58.94
C GLU A 751 -30.22 31.58 -57.49
N ALA A 752 -30.96 32.20 -56.55
CA ALA A 752 -31.01 31.76 -55.15
C ALA A 752 -31.67 30.38 -54.96
N VAL A 753 -31.11 29.56 -54.06
CA VAL A 753 -31.52 28.18 -53.79
C VAL A 753 -32.01 28.04 -52.34
N GLY A 754 -33.27 27.63 -52.16
CA GLY A 754 -33.84 27.31 -50.85
C GLY A 754 -33.61 25.85 -50.47
N LEU A 755 -32.79 25.60 -49.45
CA LEU A 755 -32.52 24.27 -48.91
C LEU A 755 -33.42 23.99 -47.70
N ASN A 756 -33.94 22.78 -47.62
CA ASN A 756 -34.65 22.25 -46.46
C ASN A 756 -34.08 20.86 -46.20
N ILE A 757 -33.43 20.67 -45.05
CA ILE A 757 -32.66 19.46 -44.75
C ILE A 757 -33.51 18.55 -43.88
N SER A 758 -34.11 17.53 -44.50
CA SER A 758 -34.71 16.41 -43.75
C SER A 758 -33.63 15.59 -43.04
N ARG A 759 -32.47 15.44 -43.70
CA ARG A 759 -31.35 14.65 -43.22
C ARG A 759 -30.07 15.01 -43.95
N LEU A 760 -29.03 15.30 -43.18
CA LEU A 760 -27.64 15.35 -43.59
C LEU A 760 -26.87 14.40 -42.68
N GLU A 761 -26.17 13.44 -43.24
CA GLU A 761 -25.32 12.49 -42.51
C GLU A 761 -23.86 12.69 -42.91
N VAL A 762 -22.99 12.85 -41.92
CA VAL A 762 -21.53 12.76 -42.07
C VAL A 762 -21.08 11.51 -41.34
N THR A 763 -20.43 10.59 -42.06
CA THR A 763 -19.92 9.33 -41.50
C THR A 763 -18.40 9.39 -41.46
N PRO A 764 -17.78 9.60 -40.27
CA PRO A 764 -16.34 9.42 -40.07
C PRO A 764 -15.91 7.97 -40.33
N VAL A 765 -14.64 7.80 -40.68
CA VAL A 765 -13.93 6.52 -40.59
C VAL A 765 -13.49 6.32 -39.14
N TYR A 766 -13.54 5.07 -38.65
CA TYR A 766 -13.04 4.68 -37.34
C TYR A 766 -12.09 3.49 -37.42
N LYS A 767 -11.02 3.54 -36.64
CA LYS A 767 -9.99 2.50 -36.53
C LYS A 767 -9.46 2.45 -35.10
N ALA A 768 -9.75 1.35 -34.40
CA ALA A 768 -9.18 1.09 -33.09
C ALA A 768 -7.65 0.93 -33.17
N SER A 769 -6.96 1.35 -32.11
CA SER A 769 -5.56 1.03 -31.84
C SER A 769 -5.52 0.28 -30.50
N PRO A 770 -5.93 -0.99 -30.47
CA PRO A 770 -6.34 -1.63 -29.24
C PRO A 770 -5.16 -2.05 -28.35
N SER A 771 -5.34 -1.90 -27.04
CA SER A 771 -4.50 -2.54 -26.01
C SER A 771 -5.37 -3.39 -25.08
N ILE A 772 -4.77 -4.36 -24.39
CA ILE A 772 -5.49 -5.26 -23.48
C ILE A 772 -4.80 -5.35 -22.13
N SER A 773 -5.61 -5.40 -21.06
CA SER A 773 -5.19 -5.46 -19.66
C SER A 773 -6.09 -6.43 -18.88
N THR A 774 -5.68 -6.78 -17.66
CA THR A 774 -6.46 -7.64 -16.77
C THR A 774 -6.11 -7.39 -15.31
N SER A 775 -7.09 -7.58 -14.42
CA SER A 775 -6.89 -7.57 -12.97
C SER A 775 -6.40 -8.93 -12.42
N LEU A 776 -5.83 -9.79 -13.27
CA LEU A 776 -5.47 -11.17 -12.94
C LEU A 776 -3.97 -11.39 -13.13
N GLY A 777 -3.33 -12.05 -12.16
CA GLY A 777 -1.94 -12.47 -12.29
C GLY A 777 -1.75 -13.46 -13.44
N THR A 778 -0.59 -13.42 -14.09
CA THR A 778 -0.25 -14.30 -15.23
C THR A 778 0.35 -15.62 -14.75
N TYR A 779 -0.07 -16.73 -15.35
CA TYR A 779 0.58 -18.04 -15.18
C TYR A 779 1.71 -18.23 -16.20
N GLU A 780 2.88 -18.68 -15.73
CA GLU A 780 4.10 -18.84 -16.54
C GLU A 780 4.39 -17.61 -17.43
N ASN A 781 4.40 -17.76 -18.76
CA ASN A 781 4.60 -16.70 -19.74
C ASN A 781 3.36 -16.46 -20.62
N TYR A 782 2.18 -16.90 -20.19
CA TYR A 782 0.91 -16.73 -20.90
C TYR A 782 0.31 -15.34 -20.65
N VAL A 783 1.06 -14.29 -21.04
CA VAL A 783 0.73 -12.87 -20.81
C VAL A 783 -0.52 -12.42 -21.55
N ILE A 784 -1.19 -11.37 -21.04
CA ILE A 784 -2.49 -10.90 -21.56
C ILE A 784 -2.43 -10.42 -23.02
N ASN A 785 -1.29 -9.87 -23.46
CA ASN A 785 -1.08 -9.39 -24.83
C ASN A 785 -1.22 -10.50 -25.90
N ASN A 786 -1.07 -11.77 -25.50
CA ASN A 786 -1.31 -12.93 -26.37
C ASN A 786 -2.79 -13.05 -26.83
N SER A 787 -3.70 -12.24 -26.29
CA SER A 787 -5.13 -12.24 -26.66
C SER A 787 -5.53 -11.09 -27.60
N LEU A 788 -4.56 -10.34 -28.13
CA LEU A 788 -4.71 -9.39 -29.24
C LEU A 788 -3.59 -9.56 -30.30
N ASP A 789 -2.86 -10.67 -30.31
CA ASP A 789 -1.75 -10.88 -31.25
C ASP A 789 -2.20 -11.42 -32.63
N GLY A 790 -3.50 -11.70 -32.80
CA GLY A 790 -4.08 -12.26 -34.03
C GLY A 790 -3.77 -13.75 -34.24
N SER A 791 -3.14 -14.41 -33.27
CA SER A 791 -2.80 -15.82 -33.30
C SER A 791 -3.70 -16.64 -32.38
N MET A 792 -4.71 -17.22 -33.00
CA MET A 792 -5.63 -18.23 -32.43
C MET A 792 -4.94 -19.56 -31.99
N ASP A 793 -3.62 -19.58 -31.80
CA ASP A 793 -2.80 -20.66 -31.23
C ASP A 793 -2.09 -20.24 -29.91
N THR A 794 -1.88 -18.93 -29.67
CA THR A 794 -1.40 -18.36 -28.40
C THR A 794 -2.56 -18.09 -27.42
N LYS A 795 -2.24 -17.76 -26.16
CA LYS A 795 -3.25 -17.48 -25.12
C LYS A 795 -2.72 -16.66 -23.94
N PHE A 796 -3.61 -15.94 -23.28
CA PHE A 796 -3.51 -15.59 -21.86
C PHE A 796 -3.85 -16.81 -20.98
N TRP A 797 -3.26 -16.90 -19.78
CA TRP A 797 -3.70 -17.80 -18.72
C TRP A 797 -3.52 -17.13 -17.36
N SER A 798 -4.59 -17.00 -16.58
CA SER A 798 -4.50 -16.48 -15.21
C SER A 798 -3.86 -17.49 -14.26
N ASN A 799 -3.12 -17.02 -13.24
CA ASN A 799 -2.51 -17.85 -12.19
C ASN A 799 -3.47 -18.19 -11.03
N ALA A 800 -4.70 -17.68 -11.08
CA ALA A 800 -5.74 -17.86 -10.07
C ALA A 800 -7.13 -17.82 -10.72
N ALA A 801 -8.14 -18.25 -9.97
CA ALA A 801 -9.55 -18.09 -10.36
C ALA A 801 -10.02 -16.65 -10.06
N PRO A 802 -10.83 -16.02 -10.92
CA PRO A 802 -11.24 -14.63 -10.73
C PRO A 802 -12.18 -14.45 -9.53
N ALA A 803 -11.90 -13.42 -8.74
CA ALA A 803 -12.79 -12.89 -7.72
C ALA A 803 -14.00 -12.17 -8.37
N PRO A 804 -15.01 -11.74 -7.59
CA PRO A 804 -16.02 -10.80 -8.08
C PRO A 804 -15.35 -9.48 -8.49
N GLY A 805 -15.79 -8.90 -9.61
CA GLY A 805 -15.22 -7.67 -10.19
C GLY A 805 -13.93 -7.88 -11.02
N SER A 806 -13.28 -9.04 -10.94
CA SER A 806 -12.07 -9.30 -11.74
C SER A 806 -12.38 -9.31 -13.24
N TYR A 807 -11.51 -8.68 -14.04
CA TYR A 807 -11.77 -8.39 -15.45
C TYR A 807 -10.61 -8.71 -16.40
N ILE A 808 -10.95 -8.88 -17.68
CA ILE A 808 -10.08 -8.69 -18.84
C ILE A 808 -10.70 -7.54 -19.66
N GLN A 809 -9.92 -6.50 -19.95
CA GLN A 809 -10.38 -5.24 -20.53
C GLN A 809 -9.55 -4.85 -21.75
N VAL A 810 -10.24 -4.45 -22.82
CA VAL A 810 -9.64 -3.81 -24.01
C VAL A 810 -9.93 -2.32 -23.96
N ASP A 811 -8.89 -1.51 -24.17
CA ASP A 811 -9.01 -0.10 -24.58
C ASP A 811 -8.85 -0.05 -26.10
N LEU A 812 -9.80 0.56 -26.82
CA LEU A 812 -9.77 0.76 -28.28
C LEU A 812 -8.83 1.91 -28.71
N GLY A 813 -8.30 2.66 -27.74
CA GLY A 813 -7.44 3.83 -27.88
C GLY A 813 -8.22 5.15 -28.01
N LYS A 814 -9.50 5.09 -28.43
CA LYS A 814 -10.38 6.25 -28.61
C LYS A 814 -11.85 5.83 -28.48
N VAL A 815 -12.74 6.78 -28.16
CA VAL A 815 -14.20 6.55 -28.24
C VAL A 815 -14.60 6.37 -29.71
N MET A 816 -15.30 5.27 -30.02
CA MET A 816 -15.75 4.91 -31.38
C MET A 816 -16.97 3.99 -31.33
N PRO A 817 -17.78 3.87 -32.41
CA PRO A 817 -18.94 2.98 -32.43
C PRO A 817 -18.52 1.51 -32.40
N LEU A 818 -19.05 0.77 -31.43
CA LEU A 818 -18.78 -0.64 -31.20
C LEU A 818 -19.99 -1.48 -31.60
N TYR A 819 -19.74 -2.54 -32.36
CA TYR A 819 -20.73 -3.48 -32.89
C TYR A 819 -20.46 -4.88 -32.30
N ASP A 820 -19.99 -5.84 -33.09
CA ASP A 820 -19.70 -7.18 -32.61
C ASP A 820 -18.46 -7.22 -31.70
N ILE A 821 -18.56 -7.96 -30.60
CA ILE A 821 -17.47 -8.28 -29.66
C ILE A 821 -17.44 -9.79 -29.45
N LYS A 822 -16.27 -10.42 -29.58
CA LYS A 822 -16.06 -11.86 -29.39
C LYS A 822 -14.84 -12.15 -28.54
N GLY A 823 -14.97 -13.10 -27.62
CA GLY A 823 -13.85 -13.64 -26.84
C GLY A 823 -13.76 -15.15 -27.02
N TYR A 824 -12.57 -15.65 -27.37
CA TYR A 824 -12.30 -17.05 -27.67
C TYR A 824 -11.64 -17.75 -26.48
N PHE A 825 -12.44 -18.35 -25.59
CA PHE A 825 -11.98 -18.98 -24.35
C PHE A 825 -11.73 -20.49 -24.49
N ASP A 826 -11.01 -21.07 -23.54
CA ASP A 826 -10.98 -22.52 -23.32
C ASP A 826 -12.37 -23.08 -22.92
N MET A 827 -12.59 -24.38 -23.12
CA MET A 827 -13.86 -25.05 -22.73
C MET A 827 -13.96 -25.39 -21.24
N SER A 828 -12.90 -25.18 -20.46
CA SER A 828 -12.86 -25.41 -19.01
C SER A 828 -12.41 -24.18 -18.22
N ASP A 829 -11.32 -23.52 -18.61
CA ASP A 829 -10.84 -22.29 -17.99
C ASP A 829 -11.47 -21.06 -18.66
N CYS A 830 -12.69 -20.72 -18.24
CA CYS A 830 -13.48 -19.60 -18.77
C CYS A 830 -14.33 -18.94 -17.67
N PHE A 831 -14.89 -17.76 -17.95
CA PHE A 831 -15.81 -17.09 -17.02
C PHE A 831 -17.09 -17.92 -16.85
N SER A 832 -17.45 -18.23 -15.61
CA SER A 832 -18.62 -19.00 -15.22
C SER A 832 -19.83 -18.12 -14.86
N ASN A 833 -19.58 -16.92 -14.33
CA ASN A 833 -20.60 -15.93 -13.95
C ASN A 833 -20.29 -14.56 -14.60
N GLY A 834 -19.80 -14.56 -15.84
CA GLY A 834 -19.29 -13.36 -16.49
C GLY A 834 -20.37 -12.46 -17.11
N VAL A 835 -20.04 -11.18 -17.27
CA VAL A 835 -20.80 -10.14 -17.98
C VAL A 835 -19.86 -9.42 -18.94
N VAL A 836 -20.36 -9.02 -20.11
CA VAL A 836 -19.66 -8.09 -21.02
C VAL A 836 -20.19 -6.69 -20.79
N GLN A 837 -19.27 -5.75 -20.57
CA GLN A 837 -19.57 -4.34 -20.33
C GLN A 837 -18.81 -3.44 -21.30
N ILE A 838 -19.36 -2.26 -21.58
CA ILE A 838 -18.72 -1.17 -22.34
C ILE A 838 -18.64 0.11 -21.52
N SER A 839 -17.70 0.99 -21.87
CA SER A 839 -17.52 2.31 -21.25
C SER A 839 -16.84 3.30 -22.21
N GLU A 840 -17.15 4.59 -22.08
CA GLU A 840 -16.45 5.67 -22.80
C GLU A 840 -15.27 6.24 -21.99
N ASN A 841 -15.36 6.21 -20.65
CA ASN A 841 -14.40 6.83 -19.72
C ASN A 841 -13.62 5.83 -18.83
N GLY A 842 -13.96 4.55 -18.86
CA GLY A 842 -13.30 3.48 -18.07
C GLY A 842 -13.76 3.37 -16.62
N SER A 843 -14.49 4.37 -16.10
CA SER A 843 -15.05 4.38 -14.73
C SER A 843 -16.52 3.99 -14.70
N GLN A 844 -17.34 4.49 -15.63
CA GLN A 844 -18.77 4.22 -15.72
C GLN A 844 -19.07 3.13 -16.78
N TRP A 845 -19.68 2.03 -16.36
CA TRP A 845 -19.84 0.82 -17.20
C TRP A 845 -21.31 0.47 -17.48
N THR A 846 -21.60 0.12 -18.73
CA THR A 846 -22.92 -0.36 -19.18
C THR A 846 -22.86 -1.84 -19.55
N ASP A 847 -23.76 -2.64 -18.98
CA ASP A 847 -23.91 -4.07 -19.28
C ASP A 847 -24.48 -4.29 -20.70
N LEU A 848 -23.77 -5.03 -21.55
CA LEU A 848 -24.33 -5.57 -22.80
C LEU A 848 -25.09 -6.88 -22.56
N GLY A 849 -24.63 -7.70 -21.61
CA GLY A 849 -25.25 -8.97 -21.27
C GLY A 849 -24.34 -9.96 -20.55
N ALA A 850 -24.93 -11.02 -20.01
CA ALA A 850 -24.20 -12.13 -19.42
C ALA A 850 -23.44 -12.94 -20.48
N ILE A 851 -22.22 -13.35 -20.18
CA ILE A 851 -21.38 -14.16 -21.07
C ILE A 851 -22.04 -15.52 -21.31
N THR A 852 -22.50 -15.74 -22.54
CA THR A 852 -22.92 -17.05 -23.06
C THR A 852 -21.95 -17.52 -24.14
N TYR A 853 -21.71 -18.83 -24.23
CA TYR A 853 -20.76 -19.42 -25.17
C TYR A 853 -21.43 -20.33 -26.21
N GLU A 854 -20.97 -20.23 -27.46
CA GLU A 854 -21.11 -21.28 -28.48
C GLU A 854 -19.79 -22.05 -28.63
N THR A 855 -19.87 -23.34 -29.02
CA THR A 855 -18.65 -24.15 -29.24
C THR A 855 -18.21 -24.08 -30.70
N VAL A 856 -17.15 -23.32 -30.98
CA VAL A 856 -16.60 -23.14 -32.33
C VAL A 856 -15.19 -23.73 -32.38
N ASN A 857 -14.95 -24.67 -33.31
CA ASN A 857 -13.65 -25.32 -33.54
C ASN A 857 -12.95 -25.93 -32.30
N GLY A 858 -13.69 -26.19 -31.21
CA GLY A 858 -13.15 -26.72 -29.95
C GLY A 858 -12.83 -25.67 -28.89
N ARG A 859 -13.23 -24.41 -29.10
CA ARG A 859 -13.19 -23.31 -28.12
C ARG A 859 -14.60 -22.87 -27.71
N TYR A 860 -14.70 -22.18 -26.58
CA TYR A 860 -15.91 -21.49 -26.15
C TYR A 860 -15.85 -20.04 -26.61
N VAL A 861 -16.70 -19.68 -27.55
CA VAL A 861 -16.75 -18.33 -28.13
C VAL A 861 -17.96 -17.62 -27.57
N THR A 862 -17.75 -16.52 -26.86
CA THR A 862 -18.84 -15.58 -26.56
C THR A 862 -18.98 -14.58 -27.69
N THR A 863 -20.19 -14.09 -27.97
CA THR A 863 -20.46 -13.08 -28.99
C THR A 863 -21.54 -12.15 -28.48
N ASN A 864 -21.27 -10.86 -28.49
CA ASN A 864 -22.17 -9.79 -28.04
C ASN A 864 -22.21 -8.72 -29.12
N ASN A 865 -23.27 -7.91 -29.15
CA ASN A 865 -23.38 -6.76 -30.05
C ASN A 865 -23.69 -5.52 -29.22
N ALA A 866 -22.90 -4.46 -29.38
CA ALA A 866 -23.16 -3.15 -28.80
C ALA A 866 -24.06 -2.27 -29.71
N GLU A 867 -24.51 -2.80 -30.87
CA GLU A 867 -25.48 -2.18 -31.78
C GLU A 867 -25.03 -0.79 -32.31
N GLY A 868 -23.73 -0.51 -32.31
CA GLY A 868 -23.14 0.76 -32.72
C GLY A 868 -22.97 1.78 -31.58
N ALA A 869 -23.24 1.41 -30.32
CA ALA A 869 -23.03 2.29 -29.17
C ALA A 869 -21.56 2.78 -29.10
N MET A 870 -21.37 4.04 -28.72
CA MET A 870 -20.04 4.61 -28.53
C MET A 870 -19.36 3.97 -27.32
N ALA A 871 -18.09 3.59 -27.49
CA ALA A 871 -17.26 3.05 -26.42
C ALA A 871 -15.78 3.36 -26.71
N ARG A 872 -15.00 3.57 -25.65
CA ARG A 872 -13.54 3.47 -25.69
C ARG A 872 -13.07 2.12 -25.15
N TYR A 873 -13.75 1.61 -24.11
CA TYR A 873 -13.39 0.37 -23.45
C TYR A 873 -14.50 -0.67 -23.56
N PHE A 874 -14.10 -1.94 -23.62
CA PHE A 874 -14.99 -3.06 -23.30
C PHE A 874 -14.27 -4.08 -22.43
N ARG A 875 -15.01 -4.80 -21.57
CA ARG A 875 -14.43 -5.81 -20.69
C ARG A 875 -15.31 -7.03 -20.49
N PHE A 876 -14.66 -8.16 -20.29
CA PHE A 876 -15.23 -9.38 -19.74
C PHE A 876 -14.95 -9.36 -18.23
N THR A 877 -15.99 -9.22 -17.40
CA THR A 877 -15.85 -9.14 -15.93
C THR A 877 -16.64 -10.25 -15.24
N ASN A 878 -16.17 -10.70 -14.07
CA ASN A 878 -16.80 -11.78 -13.31
C ASN A 878 -17.73 -11.24 -12.20
N SER A 879 -19.01 -11.60 -12.23
CA SER A 879 -20.00 -11.10 -11.25
C SER A 879 -20.02 -11.88 -9.93
N ALA A 880 -19.42 -13.07 -9.86
CA ALA A 880 -19.37 -13.89 -8.64
C ALA A 880 -18.22 -14.91 -8.67
N SER A 881 -17.58 -15.13 -7.52
CA SER A 881 -16.41 -16.02 -7.36
C SER A 881 -16.59 -17.39 -8.03
N GLN A 882 -15.56 -17.85 -8.74
CA GLN A 882 -15.54 -19.16 -9.40
C GLN A 882 -14.29 -19.96 -9.00
N THR A 883 -14.23 -21.23 -9.41
CA THR A 883 -13.12 -22.15 -9.12
C THR A 883 -12.13 -22.31 -10.27
N ASN A 884 -12.55 -22.03 -11.50
CA ASN A 884 -11.76 -22.27 -12.70
C ASN A 884 -10.92 -21.04 -13.02
N TRP A 885 -9.74 -21.23 -13.62
CA TRP A 885 -8.89 -20.13 -14.07
C TRP A 885 -9.46 -19.58 -15.40
N ILE A 886 -8.83 -18.56 -15.97
CA ILE A 886 -9.22 -17.99 -17.27
C ILE A 886 -8.12 -18.25 -18.30
N GLN A 887 -8.49 -18.91 -19.40
CA GLN A 887 -7.69 -19.03 -20.61
C GLN A 887 -8.42 -18.34 -21.75
N LEU A 888 -7.83 -17.28 -22.29
CA LEU A 888 -8.35 -16.51 -23.41
C LEU A 888 -7.34 -16.59 -24.56
N TYR A 889 -7.77 -17.06 -25.72
CA TYR A 889 -6.92 -17.20 -26.90
C TYR A 889 -6.86 -15.89 -27.68
N GLU A 890 -8.01 -15.31 -28.02
CA GLU A 890 -8.11 -14.11 -28.87
C GLU A 890 -9.34 -13.29 -28.49
N VAL A 891 -9.29 -11.98 -28.76
CA VAL A 891 -10.43 -11.07 -28.76
C VAL A 891 -10.61 -10.44 -30.14
N GLU A 892 -11.77 -10.65 -30.76
CA GLU A 892 -12.15 -9.99 -32.01
C GLU A 892 -13.25 -8.95 -31.73
N PHE A 893 -13.22 -7.81 -32.41
CA PHE A 893 -14.30 -6.82 -32.35
C PHE A 893 -14.47 -6.07 -33.68
N ASN A 894 -15.64 -5.48 -33.91
CA ASN A 894 -16.03 -4.75 -35.14
C ASN A 894 -15.77 -5.51 -36.47
N THR A 895 -15.77 -6.85 -36.45
CA THR A 895 -15.52 -7.67 -37.65
C THR A 895 -16.67 -7.68 -38.66
N THR A 896 -17.82 -7.11 -38.28
CA THR A 896 -19.01 -6.96 -39.15
C THR A 896 -19.07 -5.62 -39.89
N VAL A 897 -18.23 -4.63 -39.53
CA VAL A 897 -18.13 -3.33 -40.20
C VAL A 897 -16.83 -3.20 -40.98
N ALA A 898 -16.78 -2.28 -41.94
CA ALA A 898 -15.58 -2.05 -42.75
C ALA A 898 -14.56 -1.21 -41.96
N SER A 899 -13.36 -1.73 -41.76
CA SER A 899 -12.23 -0.94 -41.27
C SER A 899 -11.66 -0.07 -42.38
N GLY A 900 -11.42 1.20 -42.06
CA GLY A 900 -10.65 2.13 -42.88
C GLY A 900 -9.43 2.64 -42.12
N ASP A 901 -8.79 3.68 -42.66
CA ASP A 901 -7.74 4.42 -41.95
C ASP A 901 -8.32 5.76 -41.48
N ASP A 902 -8.31 6.05 -40.18
CA ASP A 902 -8.96 7.24 -39.60
C ASP A 902 -7.97 8.37 -39.21
N VAL A 903 -6.70 8.20 -39.54
CA VAL A 903 -5.61 9.11 -39.17
C VAL A 903 -5.72 10.43 -39.95
N VAL A 904 -5.95 11.53 -39.22
CA VAL A 904 -5.88 12.89 -39.77
C VAL A 904 -4.50 13.48 -39.44
N ILE A 905 -3.62 13.55 -40.43
CA ILE A 905 -2.28 14.12 -40.24
C ILE A 905 -2.33 15.64 -40.46
N VAL A 906 -2.45 16.40 -39.38
CA VAL A 906 -2.39 17.88 -39.41
C VAL A 906 -0.96 18.44 -39.34
N THR A 907 0.02 17.57 -39.06
CA THR A 907 1.42 17.93 -38.79
C THR A 907 2.38 17.52 -39.91
N GLU A 908 3.57 18.11 -39.95
CA GLU A 908 4.68 17.74 -40.83
C GLU A 908 6.01 17.98 -40.12
N ALA A 909 6.90 16.97 -40.04
CA ALA A 909 8.25 17.13 -39.52
C ALA A 909 9.33 16.87 -40.58
N SER A 910 10.52 17.44 -40.40
CA SER A 910 11.70 17.09 -41.21
C SER A 910 12.30 15.73 -40.85
N ARG A 911 11.89 15.17 -39.70
CA ARG A 911 12.46 13.98 -39.05
C ARG A 911 11.45 13.40 -38.06
N GLY A 912 11.41 12.06 -37.95
CA GLY A 912 10.50 11.33 -37.06
C GLY A 912 9.15 11.07 -37.74
N ASP A 913 8.64 9.84 -37.61
CA ASP A 913 7.33 9.41 -38.15
C ASP A 913 6.20 9.55 -37.09
N ASP A 914 6.58 9.98 -35.89
CA ASP A 914 5.84 10.15 -34.64
C ASP A 914 5.27 11.57 -34.46
N HIS A 915 5.43 12.42 -35.47
CA HIS A 915 5.06 13.83 -35.43
C HIS A 915 3.55 14.12 -35.32
N ALA A 916 2.69 13.09 -35.40
CA ALA A 916 1.23 13.23 -35.23
C ALA A 916 0.80 13.30 -33.75
N PHE A 917 1.63 12.82 -32.82
CA PHE A 917 1.32 12.76 -31.39
C PHE A 917 1.09 14.14 -30.77
N VAL A 918 1.81 15.18 -31.25
CA VAL A 918 1.62 16.60 -30.88
C VAL A 918 0.32 17.26 -31.39
N SER A 919 -0.71 16.44 -31.58
CA SER A 919 -2.04 16.83 -32.04
C SER A 919 -3.11 15.74 -31.81
N ASP A 920 -2.83 14.69 -31.03
CA ASP A 920 -3.74 13.54 -30.88
C ASP A 920 -4.72 13.63 -29.70
N GLY A 921 -4.47 14.55 -28.75
CA GLY A 921 -5.31 14.76 -27.56
C GLY A 921 -4.92 13.92 -26.35
N ASP A 922 -3.73 13.29 -26.31
CA ASP A 922 -3.25 12.52 -25.17
C ASP A 922 -1.85 12.95 -24.71
N LEU A 923 -1.77 13.54 -23.51
CA LEU A 923 -0.50 13.89 -22.84
C LEU A 923 0.31 12.65 -22.36
N SER A 924 0.07 11.47 -22.96
CA SER A 924 0.89 10.26 -22.86
C SER A 924 1.77 10.01 -24.09
N SER A 925 1.35 10.47 -25.27
CA SER A 925 2.12 10.36 -26.50
C SER A 925 3.10 11.53 -26.62
N ALA A 926 4.16 11.38 -27.41
CA ALA A 926 5.12 12.46 -27.65
C ALA A 926 5.89 12.28 -28.95
N TYR A 927 6.09 13.38 -29.69
CA TYR A 927 7.08 13.48 -30.76
C TYR A 927 8.49 13.50 -30.16
N ALA A 928 9.23 12.42 -30.37
CA ALA A 928 10.55 12.13 -29.80
C ALA A 928 11.51 11.56 -30.87
N PRO A 929 11.94 12.36 -31.88
CA PRO A 929 12.75 11.92 -33.03
C PRO A 929 14.18 11.42 -32.71
N GLY A 930 14.55 11.32 -31.42
CA GLY A 930 15.81 10.76 -30.91
C GLY A 930 17.05 11.67 -31.07
N GLU A 931 17.09 12.49 -32.12
CA GLU A 931 18.08 13.54 -32.35
C GLU A 931 17.44 14.70 -33.14
N ALA A 932 18.03 15.90 -33.08
CA ALA A 932 17.66 17.03 -33.92
C ALA A 932 18.92 17.72 -34.46
N ALA A 933 18.83 18.31 -35.66
CA ALA A 933 19.91 19.07 -36.28
C ALA A 933 19.49 20.53 -36.53
N GLU A 934 20.47 21.41 -36.79
CA GLU A 934 20.24 22.84 -37.05
C GLU A 934 19.28 23.06 -38.24
N GLY A 935 18.09 23.58 -37.94
CA GLY A 935 17.04 23.83 -38.93
C GLY A 935 16.11 22.65 -39.22
N ASP A 936 16.21 21.53 -38.48
CA ASP A 936 15.12 20.55 -38.40
C ASP A 936 13.84 21.26 -37.88
N TYR A 937 12.67 20.75 -38.24
CA TYR A 937 11.40 21.40 -37.90
C TYR A 937 10.24 20.44 -37.64
N LEU A 938 9.25 20.98 -36.93
CA LEU A 938 7.89 20.45 -36.82
C LEU A 938 6.93 21.59 -37.20
N ILE A 939 5.95 21.31 -38.05
CA ILE A 939 4.84 22.18 -38.42
C ILE A 939 3.54 21.51 -37.95
N TYR A 940 2.66 22.30 -37.35
CA TYR A 940 1.28 21.96 -37.02
C TYR A 940 0.34 22.87 -37.82
N ARG A 941 -0.72 22.32 -38.39
CA ARG A 941 -1.75 23.06 -39.14
C ARG A 941 -3.00 23.18 -38.28
N THR A 942 -3.54 24.40 -38.18
CA THR A 942 -4.70 24.66 -37.34
C THR A 942 -5.95 23.94 -37.85
N THR A 943 -6.91 23.69 -36.96
CA THR A 943 -8.17 23.00 -37.30
C THR A 943 -9.40 23.80 -36.84
N ARG A 944 -10.16 23.33 -35.83
CA ARG A 944 -11.32 24.06 -35.29
C ARG A 944 -10.91 25.43 -34.73
N ILE A 945 -9.76 25.51 -34.06
CA ILE A 945 -9.21 26.76 -33.51
C ILE A 945 -8.25 27.39 -34.52
N THR A 946 -8.66 28.51 -35.12
CA THR A 946 -7.80 29.35 -35.98
C THR A 946 -7.57 30.74 -35.42
N ASP A 947 -8.56 31.34 -34.73
CA ASP A 947 -8.39 32.60 -34.00
C ASP A 947 -7.81 32.33 -32.61
N ILE A 948 -6.48 32.13 -32.58
CA ILE A 948 -5.77 31.72 -31.37
C ILE A 948 -5.56 32.95 -30.48
N GLY A 949 -6.13 32.93 -29.28
CA GLY A 949 -5.78 33.87 -28.22
C GLY A 949 -4.42 33.49 -27.63
N THR A 950 -4.38 32.31 -27.00
CA THR A 950 -3.23 31.77 -26.31
C THR A 950 -2.82 30.42 -26.91
N LEU A 951 -1.53 30.17 -27.04
CA LEU A 951 -0.95 28.91 -27.49
C LEU A 951 -0.08 28.30 -26.40
N ARG A 952 -0.40 27.07 -25.97
CA ARG A 952 0.42 26.28 -25.03
C ARG A 952 1.12 25.16 -25.78
N ILE A 953 2.35 24.86 -25.38
CA ILE A 953 3.12 23.72 -25.92
C ILE A 953 3.77 22.98 -24.74
N LEU A 954 3.58 21.67 -24.69
CA LEU A 954 4.07 20.80 -23.62
C LEU A 954 5.23 19.92 -24.12
N GLN A 955 6.35 19.94 -23.41
CA GLN A 955 7.54 19.14 -23.66
C GLN A 955 8.11 18.56 -22.35
N ASP A 956 9.01 17.57 -22.47
CA ASP A 956 9.72 16.97 -21.35
C ASP A 956 10.60 18.01 -20.62
N GLY A 957 10.32 18.24 -19.34
CA GLY A 957 11.06 19.18 -18.48
C GLY A 957 12.52 18.79 -18.22
N SER A 958 12.89 17.52 -18.41
CA SER A 958 14.28 17.05 -18.35
C SER A 958 15.05 17.30 -19.65
N ALA A 959 14.34 17.52 -20.77
CA ALA A 959 14.89 17.58 -22.13
C ALA A 959 14.45 18.83 -22.92
N VAL A 960 14.30 19.98 -22.24
CA VAL A 960 13.88 21.27 -22.81
C VAL A 960 14.66 21.63 -24.10
N CYS A 961 13.98 21.56 -25.24
CA CYS A 961 14.63 21.60 -26.55
C CYS A 961 15.02 23.00 -27.05
N ASN A 962 14.51 24.07 -26.40
CA ASN A 962 14.77 25.48 -26.75
C ASN A 962 14.49 25.80 -28.24
N ALA A 963 13.48 25.16 -28.84
CA ALA A 963 13.08 25.38 -30.23
C ALA A 963 12.47 26.77 -30.43
N ALA A 964 12.76 27.42 -31.56
CA ALA A 964 12.14 28.69 -31.93
C ALA A 964 10.72 28.47 -32.46
N VAL A 965 9.75 29.16 -31.85
CA VAL A 965 8.31 29.05 -32.15
C VAL A 965 7.88 30.19 -33.07
N SER A 966 7.21 29.86 -34.17
CA SER A 966 6.69 30.81 -35.16
C SER A 966 5.27 30.47 -35.57
N VAL A 967 4.50 31.50 -35.93
CA VAL A 967 3.15 31.35 -36.53
C VAL A 967 3.11 31.96 -37.93
N LYS A 968 2.19 31.46 -38.75
CA LYS A 968 1.86 31.97 -40.08
C LYS A 968 0.38 32.30 -40.10
N THR A 969 0.04 33.56 -40.40
CA THR A 969 -1.35 34.05 -40.41
C THR A 969 -1.82 34.30 -41.84
N ALA A 970 -3.14 34.32 -42.06
CA ALA A 970 -3.70 34.39 -43.41
C ALA A 970 -3.41 35.71 -44.15
N ASP A 971 -3.26 36.83 -43.41
CA ASP A 971 -2.99 38.16 -43.97
C ASP A 971 -1.49 38.48 -44.15
N ALA A 972 -0.58 37.52 -43.88
CA ALA A 972 0.87 37.76 -43.84
C ALA A 972 1.68 36.89 -44.81
N ASP A 973 2.48 37.54 -45.66
CA ASP A 973 3.49 36.89 -46.54
C ASP A 973 4.71 36.35 -45.75
N GLY A 974 4.51 35.48 -44.76
CA GLY A 974 5.61 34.76 -44.09
C GLY A 974 5.33 34.25 -42.68
N TRP A 975 6.41 33.77 -42.04
CA TRP A 975 6.44 33.32 -40.64
C TRP A 975 6.81 34.47 -39.69
N LYS A 976 6.12 34.54 -38.57
CA LYS A 976 6.28 35.49 -37.45
C LYS A 976 6.75 34.70 -36.22
N GLU A 977 8.00 34.90 -35.81
CA GLU A 977 8.53 34.33 -34.55
C GLU A 977 7.80 34.94 -33.35
N ILE A 978 7.40 34.10 -32.39
CA ILE A 978 6.65 34.50 -31.18
C ILE A 978 7.38 34.16 -29.87
N GLY A 979 8.37 33.26 -29.88
CA GLY A 979 9.18 32.95 -28.71
C GLY A 979 10.00 31.65 -28.87
N VAL A 980 10.37 31.04 -27.74
CA VAL A 980 11.17 29.79 -27.68
C VAL A 980 10.57 28.83 -26.65
N LEU A 981 10.78 27.52 -26.83
CA LEU A 981 10.37 26.49 -25.87
C LEU A 981 11.42 26.27 -24.78
N ASP A 982 11.48 27.18 -23.79
CA ASP A 982 12.47 27.19 -22.70
C ASP A 982 11.97 26.62 -21.36
N SER A 983 10.76 26.06 -21.31
CA SER A 983 10.12 25.45 -20.13
C SER A 983 9.36 24.17 -20.49
N ALA A 984 9.02 23.34 -19.49
CA ALA A 984 8.24 22.10 -19.71
C ALA A 984 6.87 22.40 -20.36
N LEU A 985 6.11 23.32 -19.77
CA LEU A 985 4.96 23.97 -20.41
C LEU A 985 5.37 25.41 -20.77
N THR A 986 5.28 25.78 -22.05
CA THR A 986 5.50 27.17 -22.51
C THR A 986 4.19 27.73 -23.07
N GLU A 987 3.83 28.96 -22.68
CA GLU A 987 2.61 29.65 -23.09
C GLU A 987 2.93 30.93 -23.86
N PHE A 988 2.23 31.18 -24.96
CA PHE A 988 2.40 32.33 -25.83
C PHE A 988 1.08 33.06 -26.07
N GLU A 989 1.05 34.36 -25.84
CA GLU A 989 -0.02 35.24 -26.29
C GLU A 989 0.12 35.50 -27.80
N VAL A 990 -0.79 34.93 -28.59
CA VAL A 990 -0.79 35.00 -30.05
C VAL A 990 -1.74 36.09 -30.54
N ASN A 991 -3.00 36.03 -30.09
CA ASN A 991 -4.09 36.94 -30.42
C ASN A 991 -4.24 37.25 -31.93
N ASP A 992 -4.17 36.22 -32.78
CA ASP A 992 -4.06 36.33 -34.25
C ASP A 992 -4.71 35.14 -34.98
N LYS A 993 -5.06 35.29 -36.27
CA LYS A 993 -5.67 34.20 -37.07
C LYS A 993 -4.62 33.35 -37.77
N VAL A 994 -4.31 32.20 -37.19
CA VAL A 994 -3.19 31.31 -37.56
C VAL A 994 -3.64 30.17 -38.48
N LEU A 995 -2.85 29.92 -39.53
CA LEU A 995 -2.97 28.78 -40.44
C LEU A 995 -2.00 27.65 -40.07
N GLU A 996 -0.75 28.01 -39.75
CA GLU A 996 0.30 27.06 -39.41
C GLU A 996 1.14 27.57 -38.24
N ILE A 997 1.50 26.67 -37.33
CA ILE A 997 2.46 26.85 -36.23
C ILE A 997 3.73 26.07 -36.63
N LYS A 998 4.91 26.61 -36.35
CA LYS A 998 6.20 25.96 -36.62
C LYS A 998 7.15 26.05 -35.43
N LEU A 999 7.74 24.92 -35.10
CA LEU A 999 8.90 24.80 -34.24
C LEU A 999 10.14 24.59 -35.12
N THR A 1000 11.24 25.27 -34.80
CA THR A 1000 12.53 25.09 -35.47
C THR A 1000 13.59 24.71 -34.44
N PHE A 1001 14.26 23.59 -34.66
CA PHE A 1001 15.24 23.01 -33.74
C PHE A 1001 16.68 23.44 -34.09
N HIS A 1002 17.56 23.39 -33.09
CA HIS A 1002 18.95 23.88 -33.18
C HIS A 1002 19.97 22.83 -32.74
N ASP A 1003 21.15 22.84 -33.35
CA ASP A 1003 22.23 21.89 -33.03
C ASP A 1003 22.87 22.19 -31.67
N GLY A 1004 23.08 21.14 -30.86
CA GLY A 1004 23.65 21.22 -29.51
C GLY A 1004 22.63 21.37 -28.36
N ASN A 1005 21.34 21.48 -28.66
CA ASN A 1005 20.26 21.39 -27.67
C ASN A 1005 19.89 19.91 -27.37
N PRO A 1006 19.13 19.63 -26.28
CA PRO A 1006 18.49 18.33 -26.10
C PRO A 1006 17.61 17.95 -27.30
N ALA A 1007 17.49 16.64 -27.57
CA ALA A 1007 16.53 16.16 -28.56
C ALA A 1007 15.10 16.47 -28.07
N PRO A 1008 14.20 16.96 -28.94
CA PRO A 1008 12.85 17.31 -28.53
C PRO A 1008 12.08 16.06 -28.11
N VAL A 1009 11.32 16.20 -27.03
CA VAL A 1009 10.26 15.29 -26.60
C VAL A 1009 9.06 16.17 -26.33
N ILE A 1010 8.18 16.32 -27.32
CA ILE A 1010 7.04 17.24 -27.27
C ILE A 1010 5.78 16.40 -27.20
N TYR A 1011 5.02 16.57 -26.12
CA TYR A 1011 3.77 15.86 -25.90
C TYR A 1011 2.67 16.44 -26.80
N GLU A 1012 2.41 17.75 -26.70
CA GLU A 1012 1.19 18.32 -27.28
C GLU A 1012 1.34 19.81 -27.66
N ILE A 1013 0.60 20.24 -28.69
CA ILE A 1013 0.46 21.64 -29.13
C ILE A 1013 -1.01 22.04 -28.94
N ILE A 1014 -1.29 22.79 -27.88
CA ILE A 1014 -2.64 23.16 -27.43
C ILE A 1014 -2.93 24.63 -27.79
N PRO A 1015 -3.54 24.92 -28.95
CA PRO A 1015 -4.16 26.22 -29.18
C PRO A 1015 -5.41 26.38 -28.29
N SER A 1016 -5.71 27.61 -27.87
CA SER A 1016 -6.99 27.97 -27.26
C SER A 1016 -7.61 29.14 -28.02
N SER A 1017 -8.93 29.10 -28.21
CA SER A 1017 -9.67 30.19 -28.85
C SER A 1017 -9.44 31.52 -28.13
N ARG A 1018 -9.39 32.61 -28.88
CA ARG A 1018 -9.45 33.96 -28.31
C ARG A 1018 -10.78 34.12 -27.59
N GLY A 1019 -10.75 34.32 -26.28
CA GLY A 1019 -11.95 34.63 -25.49
C GLY A 1019 -12.64 35.90 -25.99
N GLU A 1020 -13.95 35.97 -25.83
CA GLU A 1020 -14.71 37.18 -26.15
C GLU A 1020 -14.16 38.38 -25.36
N GLU A 1021 -13.88 39.50 -26.05
CA GLU A 1021 -13.70 40.77 -25.33
C GLU A 1021 -15.02 41.08 -24.60
N PRO A 1022 -15.02 41.28 -23.27
CA PRO A 1022 -16.26 41.47 -22.53
C PRO A 1022 -16.93 42.76 -23.00
N ASP A 1023 -18.16 42.64 -23.51
CA ASP A 1023 -18.95 43.67 -24.18
C ASP A 1023 -18.79 45.06 -23.52
N VAL A 1024 -17.90 45.88 -24.09
CA VAL A 1024 -17.71 47.25 -23.65
C VAL A 1024 -18.83 48.08 -24.26
N GLU A 1025 -19.89 48.34 -23.49
CA GLU A 1025 -20.86 49.40 -23.80
C GLU A 1025 -20.11 50.74 -23.90
N ASP A 1026 -19.64 51.08 -25.10
CA ASP A 1026 -18.87 52.30 -25.38
C ASP A 1026 -19.78 53.55 -25.27
N PRO A 1027 -19.57 54.43 -24.27
CA PRO A 1027 -20.40 55.59 -24.08
C PRO A 1027 -19.91 56.76 -24.95
N ASP A 1028 -20.69 57.04 -26.00
CA ASP A 1028 -20.64 58.22 -26.89
C ASP A 1028 -19.57 58.23 -28.01
N ILE A 1029 -19.88 57.56 -29.13
CA ILE A 1029 -19.38 57.97 -30.47
C ILE A 1029 -20.48 58.71 -31.23
N GLU A 1030 -20.38 60.04 -31.34
CA GLU A 1030 -21.24 60.84 -32.23
C GLU A 1030 -20.79 60.76 -33.71
N ASP A 1031 -21.74 60.45 -34.60
CA ASP A 1031 -21.60 60.55 -36.06
C ASP A 1031 -21.35 62.02 -36.50
N PRO A 1032 -20.19 62.34 -37.10
CA PRO A 1032 -19.79 63.72 -37.36
C PRO A 1032 -20.41 64.36 -38.63
N ASP A 1033 -21.17 63.64 -39.46
CA ASP A 1033 -21.55 64.11 -40.81
C ASP A 1033 -23.00 64.66 -40.93
N LYS A 1034 -23.52 65.26 -39.85
CA LYS A 1034 -24.86 65.89 -39.78
C LYS A 1034 -24.81 67.43 -39.69
N PRO A 1035 -25.45 68.19 -40.60
CA PRO A 1035 -25.37 69.65 -40.61
C PRO A 1035 -26.26 70.29 -39.53
N GLY A 1036 -25.64 71.02 -38.60
CA GLY A 1036 -26.26 71.47 -37.35
C GLY A 1036 -27.33 72.58 -37.44
N ASP A 1037 -27.92 72.83 -36.27
CA ASP A 1037 -28.62 74.07 -35.90
C ASP A 1037 -27.90 74.72 -34.70
N THR A 1038 -28.11 76.01 -34.48
CA THR A 1038 -27.26 76.84 -33.59
C THR A 1038 -27.89 77.13 -32.24
N THR A 1039 -27.11 77.07 -31.14
CA THR A 1039 -26.98 78.22 -30.20
C THR A 1039 -25.79 78.10 -29.23
N ASP A 1040 -25.08 79.21 -29.07
CA ASP A 1040 -24.06 79.57 -28.05
C ASP A 1040 -24.78 80.23 -26.83
N PRO A 1041 -24.19 80.48 -25.63
CA PRO A 1041 -22.78 80.32 -25.24
C PRO A 1041 -22.48 79.82 -23.78
N ASP A 1042 -21.18 79.73 -23.47
CA ASP A 1042 -20.50 79.99 -22.17
C ASP A 1042 -21.12 79.54 -20.82
N GLU A 1043 -20.45 78.62 -20.11
CA GLU A 1043 -19.48 78.97 -19.04
C GLU A 1043 -18.67 77.73 -18.54
N LYS A 1044 -17.56 77.96 -17.81
CA LYS A 1044 -16.74 76.90 -17.17
C LYS A 1044 -16.91 76.87 -15.65
N PRO A 1045 -16.73 75.72 -14.98
CA PRO A 1045 -17.02 75.56 -13.55
C PRO A 1045 -15.90 76.07 -12.62
N ASP A 1046 -16.27 76.36 -11.37
CA ASP A 1046 -15.38 76.70 -10.24
C ASP A 1046 -15.58 75.69 -9.08
N PRO A 1047 -14.54 74.96 -8.61
CA PRO A 1047 -14.70 73.87 -7.65
C PRO A 1047 -14.10 74.15 -6.25
N ASP A 1048 -14.90 74.05 -5.18
CA ASP A 1048 -14.35 73.88 -3.81
C ASP A 1048 -15.31 73.20 -2.81
N LYS A 1049 -14.85 72.05 -2.25
CA LYS A 1049 -14.90 71.52 -0.86
C LYS A 1049 -16.07 71.82 0.13
N PRO A 1050 -16.17 71.08 1.27
CA PRO A 1050 -15.73 69.72 1.61
C PRO A 1050 -16.89 68.87 2.21
N GLY A 1051 -16.61 67.68 2.77
CA GLY A 1051 -17.61 66.77 3.36
C GLY A 1051 -17.46 66.46 4.86
N GLN A 1052 -18.04 65.31 5.26
CA GLN A 1052 -18.23 64.73 6.61
C GLN A 1052 -19.39 65.30 7.47
N ASP A 1053 -20.42 64.47 7.74
CA ASP A 1053 -21.16 64.49 9.02
C ASP A 1053 -21.94 63.18 9.34
N THR A 1054 -21.31 62.31 10.15
CA THR A 1054 -21.88 61.49 11.27
C THR A 1054 -23.16 60.60 11.03
N PRO A 1055 -23.84 59.95 12.05
CA PRO A 1055 -23.86 58.47 12.07
C PRO A 1055 -25.19 57.74 12.48
N SER A 1056 -25.08 56.41 12.67
CA SER A 1056 -25.79 55.54 13.66
C SER A 1056 -27.22 54.96 13.39
N ASP A 1057 -27.24 53.62 13.33
CA ASP A 1057 -28.06 52.65 14.13
C ASP A 1057 -29.57 52.31 13.91
N THR A 1058 -29.87 51.05 14.28
CA THR A 1058 -31.15 50.43 14.74
C THR A 1058 -32.36 50.13 13.82
N ASP A 1059 -32.51 48.84 13.50
CA ASP A 1059 -33.65 47.92 13.83
C ASP A 1059 -34.97 47.83 12.99
N LYS A 1060 -35.66 46.68 13.20
CA LYS A 1060 -36.86 46.06 12.56
C LYS A 1060 -38.21 46.79 12.82
N PRO A 1061 -39.33 46.56 12.07
CA PRO A 1061 -40.04 45.26 12.02
C PRO A 1061 -40.91 44.93 10.75
N SER A 1062 -41.83 43.95 10.88
CA SER A 1062 -42.54 43.18 9.84
C SER A 1062 -43.97 43.65 9.46
N GLY A 1063 -44.53 43.13 8.34
CA GLY A 1063 -45.93 43.35 7.87
C GLY A 1063 -46.42 42.37 6.78
N THR A 1064 -47.74 42.26 6.54
CA THR A 1064 -48.41 41.27 5.64
C THR A 1064 -49.78 41.81 5.09
N LYS A 1065 -50.67 41.16 4.30
CA LYS A 1065 -50.93 39.75 3.87
C LYS A 1065 -51.89 39.68 2.62
N ASP A 1066 -52.25 38.44 2.20
CA ASP A 1066 -53.44 37.84 1.47
C ASP A 1066 -54.80 38.64 1.41
N PRO A 1067 -55.96 38.17 0.81
CA PRO A 1067 -56.41 36.85 0.27
C PRO A 1067 -57.25 36.91 -1.06
N GLU A 1068 -58.14 35.99 -1.53
CA GLU A 1068 -58.72 34.66 -1.14
C GLU A 1068 -59.24 33.89 -2.41
N GLY A 1069 -59.62 32.60 -2.29
CA GLY A 1069 -60.38 31.84 -3.31
C GLY A 1069 -60.71 30.38 -2.90
N ASN A 1070 -61.91 29.86 -3.21
CA ASN A 1070 -62.56 28.70 -2.52
C ASN A 1070 -63.59 27.97 -3.45
N ALA A 1071 -64.15 26.75 -3.26
CA ALA A 1071 -64.20 25.75 -2.16
C ALA A 1071 -64.74 24.34 -2.63
N ASP A 1072 -64.87 23.39 -1.68
CA ASP A 1072 -66.00 22.41 -1.48
C ASP A 1072 -66.05 20.94 -2.05
N LYS A 1073 -66.11 19.96 -1.11
CA LYS A 1073 -66.91 18.68 -1.05
C LYS A 1073 -66.61 17.46 -1.98
N ALA A 1074 -66.91 16.17 -1.63
CA ALA A 1074 -67.18 15.44 -0.35
C ALA A 1074 -67.39 13.89 -0.58
N VAL A 1075 -67.58 13.09 0.50
CA VAL A 1075 -68.07 11.66 0.59
C VAL A 1075 -66.98 10.57 0.32
N GLN A 1076 -66.52 9.70 1.25
CA GLN A 1076 -67.13 8.61 2.09
C GLN A 1076 -67.63 7.38 1.28
N THR A 1077 -67.53 6.09 1.67
CA THR A 1077 -66.94 5.32 2.80
C THR A 1077 -66.88 3.83 2.40
N GLY A 1078 -65.94 3.04 2.90
CA GLY A 1078 -65.92 1.56 2.78
C GLY A 1078 -64.87 0.94 3.71
N ASP A 1079 -65.16 -0.20 4.35
CA ASP A 1079 -64.47 -0.67 5.57
C ASP A 1079 -64.38 -2.21 5.63
N SER A 1080 -63.52 -2.75 6.52
CA SER A 1080 -63.36 -4.17 6.92
C SER A 1080 -62.83 -5.20 5.89
N ALA A 1081 -62.20 -6.34 6.25
CA ALA A 1081 -61.43 -6.74 7.46
C ALA A 1081 -60.75 -8.14 7.22
N ASP A 1082 -59.84 -8.53 8.12
CA ASP A 1082 -59.39 -9.89 8.47
C ASP A 1082 -59.08 -10.94 7.38
N MET A 1083 -57.82 -11.42 7.35
CA MET A 1083 -57.49 -12.72 7.97
C MET A 1083 -55.97 -12.90 8.19
N ALA A 1084 -55.57 -13.88 9.02
CA ALA A 1084 -54.19 -14.02 9.50
C ALA A 1084 -53.68 -15.47 9.57
N GLY A 1085 -52.35 -15.63 9.39
CA GLY A 1085 -51.55 -16.72 9.93
C GLY A 1085 -51.29 -17.93 9.02
N TRP A 1086 -50.56 -18.91 9.59
CA TRP A 1086 -50.02 -20.15 9.00
C TRP A 1086 -48.84 -19.95 8.01
N LEU A 1087 -47.68 -20.60 8.18
CA LEU A 1087 -47.17 -21.40 9.32
C LEU A 1087 -45.62 -21.43 9.30
N PHE A 1088 -45.00 -21.72 10.45
CA PHE A 1088 -43.54 -21.93 10.62
C PHE A 1088 -43.24 -23.40 11.01
N ALA A 1089 -42.04 -23.89 10.69
CA ALA A 1089 -41.37 -25.11 11.17
C ALA A 1089 -41.89 -26.53 10.79
N ALA A 1090 -41.06 -27.26 10.02
CA ALA A 1090 -40.61 -28.65 10.26
C ALA A 1090 -39.29 -28.84 9.45
N VAL A 1091 -38.13 -29.33 9.90
CA VAL A 1091 -37.65 -30.20 11.02
C VAL A 1091 -37.46 -31.69 10.63
N ILE A 1092 -36.19 -32.02 10.29
CA ILE A 1092 -35.45 -33.29 10.49
C ILE A 1092 -35.64 -34.48 9.52
N ALA A 1093 -34.48 -35.13 9.27
CA ALA A 1093 -34.20 -36.47 8.69
C ALA A 1093 -34.21 -36.65 7.16
N GLY A 1094 -33.09 -37.15 6.60
CA GLY A 1094 -32.90 -37.35 5.14
C GLY A 1094 -31.82 -38.37 4.68
N ALA A 1095 -30.84 -38.75 5.51
CA ALA A 1095 -29.77 -39.75 5.23
C ALA A 1095 -28.73 -39.30 4.15
N VAL A 1096 -27.42 -39.58 4.18
CA VAL A 1096 -26.55 -40.61 4.80
C VAL A 1096 -26.67 -42.00 4.17
N LEU A 1097 -25.53 -42.59 3.80
CA LEU A 1097 -25.35 -43.67 2.80
C LEU A 1097 -25.50 -43.13 1.35
N ILE A 1098 -24.66 -43.51 0.38
CA ILE A 1098 -23.79 -44.69 0.30
C ILE A 1098 -22.32 -44.31 0.03
N MET A 1099 -21.41 -44.76 0.91
CA MET A 1099 -20.02 -45.08 0.52
C MET A 1099 -19.92 -46.59 0.22
N ALA A 1100 -19.60 -46.98 -1.02
CA ALA A 1100 -19.08 -48.33 -1.35
C ALA A 1100 -18.55 -48.44 -2.79
N ALA A 1101 -17.46 -49.21 -2.94
CA ALA A 1101 -16.99 -49.85 -4.18
C ALA A 1101 -16.57 -48.96 -5.38
N GLY A 1102 -15.32 -48.47 -5.35
CA GLY A 1102 -14.65 -47.78 -6.48
C GLY A 1102 -13.18 -48.14 -6.74
N LYS A 1103 -12.67 -49.28 -6.23
CA LYS A 1103 -11.25 -49.67 -6.42
C LYS A 1103 -10.96 -50.09 -7.88
N THR A 1104 -10.02 -49.43 -8.58
CA THR A 1104 -8.80 -50.06 -9.14
C THR A 1104 -7.86 -49.13 -9.95
N ARG A 1105 -6.55 -49.21 -9.63
CA ARG A 1105 -5.36 -49.03 -10.52
C ARG A 1105 -5.07 -47.62 -11.07
N ARG A 1106 -3.86 -47.05 -10.95
CA ARG A 1106 -2.47 -47.46 -11.34
C ARG A 1106 -2.12 -47.17 -12.82
N SER A 1107 -1.36 -46.10 -13.04
CA SER A 1107 -0.06 -46.07 -13.76
C SER A 1107 0.47 -44.63 -13.66
N ASP A 1108 1.56 -44.37 -12.95
CA ASP A 1108 2.95 -44.45 -13.46
C ASP A 1108 3.27 -43.31 -14.46
N PHE A 1109 3.53 -42.10 -13.94
CA PHE A 1109 4.80 -41.38 -14.14
C PHE A 1109 5.04 -40.39 -13.01
#